data_AF-A0A4Q4VFY7-F1
#
_entry.id   AF-A0A4Q4VFY7-F1
#
_cell.length_a   1.000
_cell.length_b   1.000
_cell.length_c   1.000
_cell.angle_alpha   90.00
_cell.angle_beta   90.00
_cell.angle_gamma   90.00
#
_symmetry.space_group_name_H-M   'P 1'
#
loop_
_entity.id
_entity.type
_entity.pdbx_description
1 polymer ?
#
loop_
_entity_poly.entity_id
_entity_poly.type
_entity_poly.pdbx_seq_one_letter_code
_entity_poly.pdbx_strand_id
1 'polypeptide(L)'
;MTSLCVTDIRLPFSTEHMFGRTTWACADASLPPEQRQKDWVKIPGATFDYIVYYQGYIGSRRTLTYITPPSILMDGTHHDPSPEEQATEFLADIRFHRSLLIAPEKRRDRATHSLPLRVAYSDIGDPEGTPLLFVGGLFGTRYTLALADKLSKERHVRLISPDKPGIGGTDAVDVEQKVGVWLDIVEALTEQLDLAHISLIGHSSGAIYALNTVLHLRHLLRPQHPYVALVAPWVHPSDSHAFQATVASALPDWAVHRWYEATQLLSRTISPMLGPSTARPGVEMKDTDAPTRAIDGKVLDYALRENIEGVSQEALFCLRRGSKKIWGDWEDYDGFLSLLRESETKLLERHGDKLTVDVYFAESDNSSGSRGSEWLDECWKTHDTDFTNYKSRTAPKTTHETVMRPEFDVLDNVFQALSSRTLEVGPGKLCKYGENQEKCCKALQRRLAERCLIGPGVFDGISTRVASSVGFDFLYLAGSGATGSYVGQPDLSVMTQSEFANVGQMMVQNTDIPIIADADTGFGGPLNVRRTIQLYEHAGLAGCHIEDQVFPKRCGQLKGKDVVDLQVYLERIRSAVEARTDPDFVIIARTDARQATAFGGDEAGREAFEEGVRRLKAALEAGADMAFMESPRTQDECVTLVRELAPHPVLVNVLPHRLGFSAAIYPCTGFIPAMLAMRRSYRGLKEEGSDLKYCEDNTIVQFFQQLGLKEAWEFDHEVENFSQNISKERSKQVES
;
A
#
# COMPACT_ATOMS: atom_id res chain seq x y z
N MET A 1 -57.51 -29.21 2.94
CA MET A 1 -57.08 -29.20 1.52
C MET A 1 -56.20 -27.96 1.36
N THR A 2 -54.89 -27.98 1.15
CA THR A 2 -53.88 -28.99 0.74
C THR A 2 -52.51 -28.34 1.05
N SER A 3 -51.78 -28.83 2.08
CA SER A 3 -50.43 -29.45 2.04
C SER A 3 -49.35 -28.67 1.24
N LEU A 4 -48.18 -28.32 1.80
CA LEU A 4 -46.95 -29.11 2.08
C LEU A 4 -45.88 -28.08 2.52
N CYS A 5 -44.82 -28.29 3.31
CA CYS A 5 -44.27 -29.39 4.08
C CYS A 5 -43.25 -28.73 5.05
N VAL A 6 -43.31 -29.05 6.34
CA VAL A 6 -42.22 -28.77 7.29
C VAL A 6 -41.26 -29.95 7.19
N THR A 7 -39.97 -29.70 6.94
CA THR A 7 -38.91 -30.68 7.14
C THR A 7 -37.81 -30.08 7.98
N ASP A 8 -37.58 -30.74 9.11
CA ASP A 8 -36.41 -30.64 10.00
C ASP A 8 -35.10 -30.48 9.25
N ILE A 9 -34.31 -29.47 9.62
CA ILE A 9 -32.85 -29.51 9.42
C ILE A 9 -32.24 -29.70 10.81
N ARG A 10 -31.87 -30.96 11.09
CA ARG A 10 -30.98 -31.33 12.20
C ARG A 10 -29.61 -30.69 11.94
N LEU A 11 -29.16 -29.83 12.85
CA LEU A 11 -27.74 -29.47 12.97
C LEU A 11 -27.00 -30.64 13.64
N PRO A 12 -25.94 -31.21 13.03
CA PRO A 12 -25.06 -32.13 13.72
C PRO A 12 -24.00 -31.30 14.45
N PHE A 13 -23.97 -31.37 15.77
CA PHE A 13 -22.82 -31.76 16.60
C PHE A 13 -23.10 -31.38 18.06
N SER A 14 -22.84 -32.37 18.91
CA SER A 14 -23.19 -32.53 20.31
C SER A 14 -22.38 -31.63 21.24
N THR A 15 -23.09 -30.90 22.09
CA THR A 15 -22.57 -30.25 23.29
C THR A 15 -22.43 -31.26 24.43
N GLU A 16 -21.23 -31.45 24.99
CA GLU A 16 -21.05 -31.99 26.34
C GLU A 16 -19.66 -31.64 26.89
N HIS A 17 -19.51 -30.46 27.49
CA HIS A 17 -18.97 -30.24 28.84
C HIS A 17 -18.79 -28.74 29.14
N MET A 18 -19.61 -28.28 30.11
CA MET A 18 -19.46 -27.22 31.13
C MET A 18 -18.28 -26.23 30.98
N PHE A 19 -18.41 -24.90 31.14
CA PHE A 19 -19.23 -24.09 32.05
C PHE A 19 -19.61 -22.76 31.39
N GLY A 20 -20.79 -22.24 31.73
CA GLY A 20 -21.56 -21.27 30.95
C GLY A 20 -21.11 -19.81 31.00
N ARG A 21 -21.90 -18.95 30.32
CA ARG A 21 -22.34 -17.56 30.66
C ARG A 21 -23.08 -16.82 29.47
N THR A 22 -23.82 -15.73 29.76
CA THR A 22 -25.15 -15.16 29.31
C THR A 22 -25.27 -14.24 28.06
N THR A 23 -26.49 -14.24 27.48
CA THR A 23 -27.02 -13.53 26.30
C THR A 23 -27.98 -12.37 26.64
N TRP A 24 -28.08 -11.34 25.80
CA TRP A 24 -29.16 -10.32 25.83
C TRP A 24 -30.08 -10.48 24.61
N ALA A 25 -31.39 -10.31 24.78
CA ALA A 25 -32.36 -10.37 23.68
C ALA A 25 -33.38 -9.22 23.77
N CYS A 26 -33.78 -8.70 22.61
CA CYS A 26 -34.85 -7.70 22.49
C CYS A 26 -36.21 -8.39 22.70
N ALA A 27 -37.07 -7.81 23.53
CA ALA A 27 -38.32 -8.44 23.94
C ALA A 27 -39.40 -8.49 22.82
N ASP A 28 -39.29 -7.67 21.77
CA ASP A 28 -40.24 -7.66 20.65
C ASP A 28 -39.58 -7.19 19.34
N ALA A 29 -39.52 -8.09 18.35
CA ALA A 29 -38.90 -7.83 17.05
C ALA A 29 -39.79 -7.00 16.09
N SER A 30 -41.02 -6.67 16.48
CA SER A 30 -41.96 -5.93 15.62
C SER A 30 -41.84 -4.40 15.69
N LEU A 31 -40.99 -3.85 16.56
CA LEU A 31 -40.87 -2.41 16.78
C LEU A 31 -39.87 -1.69 15.84
N PRO A 32 -40.06 -0.38 15.55
CA PRO A 32 -39.16 0.43 14.73
C PRO A 32 -37.76 0.59 15.37
N PRO A 33 -36.68 0.72 14.56
CA PRO A 33 -35.29 0.75 15.04
C PRO A 33 -35.01 1.76 16.16
N GLU A 34 -35.65 2.93 16.10
CA GLU A 34 -35.42 4.05 17.01
C GLU A 34 -36.01 3.81 18.43
N GLN A 35 -36.95 2.88 18.58
CA GLN A 35 -37.52 2.51 19.88
C GLN A 35 -36.88 1.27 20.52
N ARG A 36 -36.07 0.50 19.77
CA ARG A 36 -35.39 -0.72 20.27
C ARG A 36 -34.29 -0.44 21.30
N GLN A 37 -33.87 0.81 21.46
CA GLN A 37 -32.79 1.17 22.37
C GLN A 37 -33.21 1.19 23.85
N LYS A 38 -34.52 1.19 24.16
CA LYS A 38 -35.01 1.42 25.54
C LYS A 38 -35.39 0.15 26.33
N ASP A 39 -35.59 -1.00 25.69
CA ASP A 39 -36.15 -2.20 26.35
C ASP A 39 -35.23 -3.44 26.29
N TRP A 40 -34.07 -3.35 26.94
CA TRP A 40 -33.18 -4.50 27.15
C TRP A 40 -33.27 -5.00 28.60
N VAL A 41 -33.55 -6.30 28.79
CA VAL A 41 -33.66 -6.91 30.14
C VAL A 41 -32.46 -7.81 30.44
N LYS A 42 -31.88 -7.66 31.63
CA LYS A 42 -30.71 -8.39 32.13
C LYS A 42 -31.10 -9.78 32.66
N ILE A 43 -30.40 -10.83 32.23
CA ILE A 43 -30.48 -12.14 32.87
C ILE A 43 -29.23 -12.33 33.78
N PRO A 44 -29.35 -12.76 35.05
CA PRO A 44 -28.22 -12.70 35.99
C PRO A 44 -27.18 -13.81 35.77
N GLY A 45 -25.89 -13.42 35.66
CA GLY A 45 -24.73 -14.25 36.04
C GLY A 45 -23.69 -14.58 34.96
N ALA A 46 -23.01 -13.61 34.30
CA ALA A 46 -22.05 -13.91 33.22
C ALA A 46 -20.93 -12.94 32.80
N THR A 47 -19.89 -13.51 32.15
CA THR A 47 -18.60 -12.90 31.71
C THR A 47 -18.06 -13.54 30.41
N PHE A 48 -17.52 -12.67 29.53
CA PHE A 48 -16.61 -12.80 28.34
C PHE A 48 -17.15 -12.58 26.91
N ASP A 49 -16.27 -11.96 26.11
CA ASP A 49 -16.42 -11.33 24.78
C ASP A 49 -16.13 -12.28 23.59
N TYR A 50 -16.97 -12.25 22.55
CA TYR A 50 -16.73 -12.88 21.24
C TYR A 50 -17.28 -12.00 20.10
N ILE A 51 -16.62 -12.07 18.93
CA ILE A 51 -17.18 -11.70 17.62
C ILE A 51 -17.99 -12.90 17.11
N VAL A 52 -19.31 -12.72 16.93
CA VAL A 52 -20.18 -13.72 16.29
C VAL A 52 -20.26 -13.44 14.79
N TYR A 53 -19.87 -14.42 13.95
CA TYR A 53 -20.15 -14.39 12.52
C TYR A 53 -21.63 -14.74 12.29
N TYR A 54 -22.42 -13.79 11.77
CA TYR A 54 -23.77 -14.09 11.30
C TYR A 54 -23.77 -14.31 9.78
N GLN A 55 -24.13 -15.51 9.33
CA GLN A 55 -24.54 -15.78 7.95
C GLN A 55 -26.06 -15.74 7.89
N GLY A 56 -26.62 -14.68 7.32
CA GLY A 56 -28.06 -14.53 7.09
C GLY A 56 -28.37 -14.09 5.66
N TYR A 57 -29.38 -14.70 5.05
CA TYR A 57 -29.93 -14.29 3.76
C TYR A 57 -30.99 -13.19 3.95
N ILE A 58 -30.80 -12.04 3.29
CA ILE A 58 -31.88 -11.09 3.01
C ILE A 58 -31.96 -10.94 1.49
N GLY A 59 -32.85 -11.71 0.85
CA GLY A 59 -32.99 -11.76 -0.61
C GLY A 59 -31.80 -12.37 -1.36
N SER A 60 -31.67 -12.07 -2.65
CA SER A 60 -30.66 -12.64 -3.57
C SER A 60 -29.29 -11.95 -3.54
N ARG A 61 -28.98 -11.15 -2.52
CA ARG A 61 -27.67 -10.49 -2.35
C ARG A 61 -27.02 -10.93 -1.04
N ARG A 62 -25.76 -11.39 -1.12
CA ARG A 62 -24.90 -11.66 0.04
C ARG A 62 -24.55 -10.32 0.70
N THR A 63 -24.81 -10.19 1.99
CA THR A 63 -24.42 -9.01 2.78
C THR A 63 -23.57 -9.48 3.96
N LEU A 64 -22.34 -8.95 4.08
CA LEU A 64 -21.49 -9.11 5.27
C LEU A 64 -21.84 -7.96 6.23
N THR A 65 -22.31 -8.28 7.42
CA THR A 65 -22.52 -7.28 8.48
C THR A 65 -21.36 -7.38 9.46
N TYR A 66 -20.55 -6.33 9.54
CA TYR A 66 -19.52 -6.19 10.57
C TYR A 66 -20.16 -5.74 11.87
N ILE A 67 -19.90 -6.45 12.96
CA ILE A 67 -20.10 -5.93 14.32
C ILE A 67 -18.72 -5.45 14.76
N THR A 68 -18.54 -4.13 14.77
CA THR A 68 -17.42 -3.46 15.45
C THR A 68 -17.35 -3.99 16.89
N PRO A 69 -16.16 -4.22 17.48
CA PRO A 69 -16.09 -4.42 18.92
C PRO A 69 -16.81 -3.23 19.56
N PRO A 70 -17.61 -3.42 20.62
CA PRO A 70 -18.09 -2.27 21.36
C PRO A 70 -16.83 -1.52 21.81
N SER A 71 -16.68 -0.28 21.31
CA SER A 71 -15.91 0.72 22.03
C SER A 71 -16.30 0.56 23.49
N ILE A 72 -15.33 0.20 24.33
CA ILE A 72 -15.50 0.10 25.77
C ILE A 72 -16.34 1.30 26.18
N LEU A 73 -17.59 1.03 26.57
CA LEU A 73 -18.46 2.05 27.14
C LEU A 73 -17.72 2.52 28.38
N MET A 74 -17.13 3.71 28.27
CA MET A 74 -16.36 4.32 29.32
C MET A 74 -17.26 4.54 30.53
N ASP A 75 -17.16 3.63 31.49
CA ASP A 75 -16.76 4.01 32.84
C ASP A 75 -15.59 5.00 32.68
N GLY A 76 -15.78 6.25 33.11
CA GLY A 76 -14.84 7.36 32.93
C GLY A 76 -13.54 7.25 33.73
N THR A 77 -12.96 6.05 33.84
CA THR A 77 -11.63 5.83 34.38
C THR A 77 -10.68 5.48 33.22
N HIS A 78 -9.89 6.45 32.78
CA HIS A 78 -8.75 6.19 31.88
C HIS A 78 -7.74 5.33 32.64
N HIS A 79 -7.68 4.04 32.32
CA HIS A 79 -6.58 3.16 32.69
C HIS A 79 -5.74 2.91 31.43
N ASP A 80 -4.42 3.07 31.51
CA ASP A 80 -3.53 2.68 30.43
C ASP A 80 -3.69 1.17 30.18
N PRO A 81 -3.88 0.73 28.92
CA PRO A 81 -4.07 -0.68 28.60
C PRO A 81 -2.81 -1.45 28.99
N SER A 82 -3.00 -2.60 29.64
CA SER A 82 -1.91 -3.51 29.98
C SER A 82 -1.18 -3.99 28.71
N PRO A 83 0.09 -4.42 28.80
CA PRO A 83 0.81 -4.99 27.65
C PRO A 83 0.05 -6.15 26.95
N GLU A 84 -0.69 -6.95 27.72
CA GLU A 84 -1.54 -8.03 27.21
C GLU A 84 -2.74 -7.51 26.41
N GLU A 85 -3.37 -6.42 26.85
CA GLU A 85 -4.46 -5.78 26.12
C GLU A 85 -3.95 -5.13 24.83
N GLN A 86 -2.81 -4.42 24.88
CA GLN A 86 -2.18 -3.84 23.71
C GLN A 86 -1.78 -4.90 22.67
N ALA A 87 -1.22 -6.03 23.11
CA ALA A 87 -0.89 -7.14 22.22
C ALA A 87 -2.13 -7.77 21.59
N THR A 88 -3.23 -7.88 22.35
CA THR A 88 -4.50 -8.39 21.83
C THR A 88 -5.10 -7.44 20.80
N GLU A 89 -5.10 -6.14 21.09
CA GLU A 89 -5.57 -5.10 20.16
C GLU A 89 -4.75 -5.10 18.87
N PHE A 90 -3.43 -5.19 18.97
CA PHE A 90 -2.53 -5.26 17.83
C PHE A 90 -2.81 -6.47 16.93
N LEU A 91 -2.95 -7.68 17.50
CA LEU A 91 -3.24 -8.90 16.72
C LEU A 91 -4.69 -8.97 16.23
N ALA A 92 -5.61 -8.22 16.85
CA ALA A 92 -7.00 -8.08 16.40
C ALA A 92 -7.16 -7.07 15.24
N ASP A 93 -6.11 -6.31 14.90
CA ASP A 93 -6.10 -5.36 13.78
C ASP A 93 -6.50 -6.06 12.47
N ILE A 94 -7.41 -5.43 11.71
CA ILE A 94 -7.92 -5.92 10.42
C ILE A 94 -6.81 -6.28 9.42
N ARG A 95 -5.63 -5.66 9.55
CA ARG A 95 -4.43 -5.98 8.77
C ARG A 95 -3.99 -7.43 8.91
N PHE A 96 -4.31 -8.12 10.00
CA PHE A 96 -4.05 -9.55 10.17
C PHE A 96 -5.20 -10.46 9.75
N HIS A 97 -6.39 -9.93 9.43
CA HIS A 97 -7.61 -10.72 9.21
C HIS A 97 -8.18 -10.54 7.81
N ARG A 98 -7.34 -10.20 6.82
CA ARG A 98 -7.77 -10.04 5.44
C ARG A 98 -8.01 -11.40 4.80
N SER A 99 -8.95 -11.42 3.86
CA SER A 99 -9.17 -12.62 3.03
C SER A 99 -9.62 -12.25 1.63
N LEU A 100 -9.37 -13.17 0.70
CA LEU A 100 -9.87 -13.10 -0.67
C LEU A 100 -10.47 -14.43 -1.10
N LEU A 101 -11.26 -14.38 -2.17
CA LEU A 101 -11.86 -15.55 -2.80
C LEU A 101 -11.34 -15.67 -4.23
N ILE A 102 -10.66 -16.77 -4.54
CA ILE A 102 -10.26 -17.10 -5.90
C ILE A 102 -11.39 -17.89 -6.55
N ALA A 103 -11.95 -17.33 -7.62
CA ALA A 103 -13.04 -17.96 -8.34
C ALA A 103 -12.59 -19.27 -9.02
N PRO A 104 -13.45 -20.30 -9.12
CA PRO A 104 -13.09 -21.61 -9.69
C PRO A 104 -12.40 -21.54 -11.05
N GLU A 105 -12.84 -20.64 -11.92
CA GLU A 105 -12.31 -20.45 -13.27
C GLU A 105 -10.87 -19.94 -13.32
N LYS A 106 -10.44 -19.22 -12.28
CA LYS A 106 -9.06 -18.71 -12.14
C LYS A 106 -8.11 -19.75 -11.53
N ARG A 107 -8.62 -20.89 -11.04
CA ARG A 107 -7.81 -21.91 -10.38
C ARG A 107 -7.17 -22.89 -11.37
N ARG A 108 -5.92 -23.26 -11.12
CA ARG A 108 -5.20 -24.33 -11.84
C ARG A 108 -5.77 -25.73 -11.53
N ASP A 109 -6.39 -25.92 -10.37
CA ASP A 109 -7.00 -27.17 -9.92
C ASP A 109 -8.53 -27.27 -10.16
N ARG A 110 -9.10 -26.39 -10.99
CA ARG A 110 -10.55 -26.32 -11.29
C ARG A 110 -11.19 -27.63 -11.78
N ALA A 111 -10.39 -28.59 -12.24
CA ALA A 111 -10.88 -29.90 -12.67
C ALA A 111 -11.32 -30.78 -11.48
N THR A 112 -10.78 -30.55 -10.29
CA THR A 112 -11.06 -31.31 -9.06
C THR A 112 -11.87 -30.51 -8.05
N HIS A 113 -11.94 -29.18 -8.17
CA HIS A 113 -12.66 -28.30 -7.24
C HIS A 113 -13.57 -27.29 -7.94
N SER A 114 -14.86 -27.28 -7.56
CA SER A 114 -15.89 -26.40 -8.14
C SER A 114 -16.28 -25.19 -7.27
N LEU A 115 -15.71 -25.07 -6.07
CA LEU A 115 -15.99 -23.98 -5.13
C LEU A 115 -14.87 -22.91 -5.17
N PRO A 116 -15.18 -21.63 -4.88
CA PRO A 116 -14.15 -20.62 -4.72
C PRO A 116 -13.17 -21.00 -3.60
N LEU A 117 -11.88 -20.72 -3.78
CA LEU A 117 -10.85 -20.93 -2.76
C LEU A 117 -10.76 -19.70 -1.86
N ARG A 118 -10.95 -19.86 -0.55
CA ARG A 118 -10.68 -18.82 0.43
C ARG A 118 -9.21 -18.80 0.78
N VAL A 119 -8.64 -17.59 0.79
CA VAL A 119 -7.26 -17.32 1.17
C VAL A 119 -7.27 -16.26 2.25
N ALA A 120 -6.65 -16.54 3.40
CA ALA A 120 -6.42 -15.55 4.44
C ALA A 120 -4.98 -15.01 4.35
N TYR A 121 -4.79 -13.74 4.69
CA TYR A 121 -3.46 -13.12 4.64
C TYR A 121 -3.38 -11.92 5.60
N SER A 122 -2.15 -11.56 5.96
CA SER A 122 -1.86 -10.29 6.60
C SER A 122 -1.19 -9.30 5.63
N ASP A 123 -1.44 -8.02 5.85
CA ASP A 123 -0.90 -6.89 5.11
C ASP A 123 -0.49 -5.81 6.13
N ILE A 124 0.75 -5.94 6.60
CA ILE A 124 1.33 -5.19 7.72
C ILE A 124 2.59 -4.44 7.28
N GLY A 125 3.19 -3.62 8.14
CA GLY A 125 4.31 -2.76 7.78
C GLY A 125 3.88 -1.42 7.18
N ASP A 126 4.70 -0.89 6.27
CA ASP A 126 4.43 0.38 5.56
C ASP A 126 3.52 0.12 4.34
N PRO A 127 2.27 0.64 4.29
CA PRO A 127 1.38 0.44 3.15
C PRO A 127 1.92 0.96 1.80
N GLU A 128 2.82 1.95 1.84
CA GLU A 128 3.47 2.54 0.67
C GLU A 128 4.88 1.97 0.42
N GLY A 129 5.31 1.05 1.28
CA GLY A 129 6.63 0.43 1.22
C GLY A 129 6.80 -0.55 0.06
N THR A 130 8.04 -0.99 -0.16
CA THR A 130 8.33 -2.02 -1.17
C THR A 130 7.60 -3.32 -0.81
N PRO A 131 6.74 -3.86 -1.71
CA PRO A 131 6.00 -5.10 -1.43
C PRO A 131 6.96 -6.29 -1.29
N LEU A 132 6.92 -6.92 -0.12
CA LEU A 132 7.63 -8.14 0.19
C LEU A 132 6.62 -9.22 0.56
N LEU A 133 6.51 -10.23 -0.29
CA LEU A 133 5.67 -11.39 -0.07
C LEU A 133 6.45 -12.40 0.79
N PHE A 134 5.96 -12.63 2.00
CA PHE A 134 6.51 -13.62 2.92
C PHE A 134 5.78 -14.95 2.78
N VAL A 135 6.57 -16.01 2.70
CA VAL A 135 6.10 -17.40 2.63
C VAL A 135 6.63 -18.15 3.84
N GLY A 136 5.74 -18.37 4.82
CA GLY A 136 6.11 -19.00 6.08
C GLY A 136 6.39 -20.49 5.96
N GLY A 137 7.19 -21.00 6.90
CA GLY A 137 7.54 -22.41 7.02
C GLY A 137 6.41 -23.33 7.47
N LEU A 138 6.78 -24.54 7.88
CA LEU A 138 5.87 -25.48 8.52
C LEU A 138 5.29 -24.84 9.79
N PHE A 139 3.97 -24.88 9.98
CA PHE A 139 3.22 -24.15 11.03
C PHE A 139 3.21 -22.61 10.91
N GLY A 140 3.92 -22.02 9.94
CA GLY A 140 3.92 -20.58 9.73
C GLY A 140 2.55 -20.08 9.24
N THR A 141 2.03 -19.06 9.91
CA THR A 141 0.75 -18.40 9.61
C THR A 141 0.99 -16.93 9.25
N ARG A 142 -0.07 -16.22 8.84
CA ARG A 142 -0.07 -14.78 8.59
C ARG A 142 0.39 -13.92 9.79
N TYR A 143 0.42 -14.47 11.00
CA TYR A 143 0.92 -13.79 12.20
C TYR A 143 2.43 -13.98 12.44
N THR A 144 3.11 -14.86 11.69
CA THR A 144 4.53 -15.20 11.95
C THR A 144 5.46 -13.99 11.94
N LEU A 145 5.17 -12.96 11.13
CA LEU A 145 5.96 -11.72 11.08
C LEU A 145 5.32 -10.54 11.82
N ALA A 146 4.40 -10.79 12.76
CA ALA A 146 3.74 -9.73 13.53
C ALA A 146 4.74 -8.83 14.27
N LEU A 147 5.81 -9.40 14.85
CA LEU A 147 6.87 -8.65 15.51
C LEU A 147 7.68 -7.75 14.55
N ALA A 148 7.65 -8.04 13.25
CA ALA A 148 8.35 -7.25 12.24
C ALA A 148 7.55 -6.03 11.75
N ASP A 149 6.31 -5.79 12.21
CA ASP A 149 5.49 -4.64 11.76
C ASP A 149 6.20 -3.30 12.00
N LYS A 150 6.85 -3.13 13.15
CA LYS A 150 7.61 -1.90 13.45
C LYS A 150 8.84 -1.77 12.55
N LEU A 151 9.66 -2.82 12.48
CA LEU A 151 10.89 -2.81 11.68
C LEU A 151 10.60 -2.61 10.18
N SER A 152 9.53 -3.22 9.66
CA SER A 152 9.12 -3.06 8.27
C SER A 152 8.67 -1.63 7.96
N LYS A 153 7.97 -0.95 8.88
CA LYS A 153 7.66 0.49 8.76
C LYS A 153 8.91 1.35 8.72
N GLU A 154 9.86 1.11 9.61
CA GLU A 154 11.13 1.84 9.67
C GLU A 154 12.00 1.65 8.42
N ARG A 155 11.81 0.54 7.69
CA ARG A 155 12.56 0.21 6.47
C ARG A 155 11.76 0.41 5.18
N HIS A 156 10.57 1.01 5.25
CA HIS A 156 9.68 1.21 4.10
C HIS A 156 9.39 -0.09 3.33
N VAL A 157 9.02 -1.14 4.06
CA VAL A 157 8.63 -2.45 3.51
C VAL A 157 7.16 -2.70 3.82
N ARG A 158 6.41 -3.10 2.80
CA ARG A 158 5.05 -3.62 2.93
C ARG A 158 5.10 -5.13 3.00
N LEU A 159 4.78 -5.69 4.17
CA LEU A 159 4.82 -7.14 4.39
C LEU A 159 3.47 -7.77 4.12
N ILE A 160 3.43 -8.63 3.11
CA ILE A 160 2.24 -9.39 2.73
C ILE A 160 2.51 -10.86 3.05
N SER A 161 1.70 -11.46 3.92
CA SER A 161 1.88 -12.84 4.38
C SER A 161 0.59 -13.63 4.23
N PRO A 162 0.39 -14.32 3.11
CA PRO A 162 -0.73 -15.24 2.96
C PRO A 162 -0.51 -16.55 3.71
N ASP A 163 -1.58 -17.02 4.33
CA ASP A 163 -1.65 -18.38 4.84
C ASP A 163 -1.59 -19.38 3.66
N LYS A 164 -0.70 -20.36 3.76
CA LYS A 164 -0.56 -21.44 2.76
C LYS A 164 -1.80 -22.34 2.73
N PRO A 165 -2.04 -23.10 1.65
CA PRO A 165 -3.18 -24.01 1.57
C PRO A 165 -3.25 -24.99 2.75
N GLY A 166 -4.39 -24.96 3.46
CA GLY A 166 -4.69 -25.78 4.64
C GLY A 166 -4.10 -25.26 5.96
N ILE A 167 -3.53 -24.06 5.96
CA ILE A 167 -3.02 -23.37 7.15
C ILE A 167 -3.87 -22.12 7.40
N GLY A 168 -4.05 -21.76 8.67
CA GLY A 168 -4.69 -20.51 9.07
C GLY A 168 -6.14 -20.42 8.62
N GLY A 169 -6.45 -19.36 7.87
CA GLY A 169 -7.77 -19.13 7.28
C GLY A 169 -7.89 -19.51 5.80
N THR A 170 -6.86 -20.15 5.22
CA THR A 170 -6.84 -20.59 3.81
C THR A 170 -7.33 -22.04 3.69
N ASP A 171 -8.20 -22.28 2.70
CA ASP A 171 -8.78 -23.60 2.46
C ASP A 171 -7.71 -24.68 2.18
N ALA A 172 -7.97 -25.91 2.61
CA ALA A 172 -7.08 -27.04 2.38
C ALA A 172 -7.22 -27.58 0.94
N VAL A 173 -6.11 -28.11 0.42
CA VAL A 173 -6.01 -28.73 -0.90
C VAL A 173 -5.13 -29.98 -0.82
N ASP A 174 -5.25 -30.86 -1.81
CA ASP A 174 -4.42 -32.06 -1.87
C ASP A 174 -2.94 -31.71 -2.03
N VAL A 175 -2.05 -32.59 -1.59
CA VAL A 175 -0.58 -32.36 -1.59
C VAL A 175 -0.08 -32.01 -2.99
N GLU A 176 -0.59 -32.68 -4.02
CA GLU A 176 -0.27 -32.46 -5.43
C GLU A 176 -0.70 -31.08 -5.96
N GLN A 177 -1.69 -30.44 -5.34
CA GLN A 177 -2.25 -29.17 -5.79
C GLN A 177 -1.57 -27.96 -5.14
N LYS A 178 -0.82 -28.17 -4.04
CA LYS A 178 -0.25 -27.09 -3.22
C LYS A 178 0.55 -26.07 -4.01
N VAL A 179 1.44 -26.49 -4.91
CA VAL A 179 2.23 -25.57 -5.74
C VAL A 179 1.35 -24.80 -6.72
N GLY A 180 0.48 -25.49 -7.46
CA GLY A 180 -0.40 -24.84 -8.43
C GLY A 180 -1.33 -23.81 -7.78
N VAL A 181 -1.93 -24.17 -6.65
CA VAL A 181 -2.81 -23.30 -5.87
C VAL A 181 -2.02 -22.14 -5.25
N TRP A 182 -0.78 -22.36 -4.80
CA TRP A 182 0.07 -21.26 -4.34
C TRP A 182 0.33 -20.23 -5.44
N LEU A 183 0.60 -20.67 -6.67
CA LEU A 183 0.76 -19.75 -7.80
C LEU A 183 -0.53 -18.97 -8.08
N ASP A 184 -1.71 -19.61 -7.99
CA ASP A 184 -3.00 -18.92 -8.10
C ASP A 184 -3.16 -17.85 -7.00
N ILE A 185 -2.73 -18.16 -5.77
CA ILE A 185 -2.76 -17.23 -4.63
C ILE A 185 -1.91 -16.00 -4.90
N VAL A 186 -0.68 -16.17 -5.40
CA VAL A 186 0.22 -15.04 -5.68
C VAL A 186 -0.34 -14.14 -6.79
N GLU A 187 -0.84 -14.71 -7.88
CA GLU A 187 -1.48 -13.94 -8.97
C GLU A 187 -2.71 -13.18 -8.45
N ALA A 188 -3.60 -13.84 -7.69
CA ALA A 188 -4.80 -13.20 -7.16
C ALA A 188 -4.47 -12.09 -6.14
N LEU A 189 -3.47 -12.29 -5.28
CA LEU A 189 -3.04 -11.27 -4.30
C LEU A 189 -2.43 -10.06 -4.99
N THR A 190 -1.55 -10.27 -5.97
CA THR A 190 -0.93 -9.16 -6.70
C THR A 190 -1.96 -8.37 -7.51
N GLU A 191 -2.93 -9.04 -8.15
CA GLU A 191 -4.06 -8.39 -8.85
C GLU A 191 -4.96 -7.60 -7.87
N GLN A 192 -5.39 -8.22 -6.76
CA GLN A 192 -6.32 -7.58 -5.81
C GLN A 192 -5.69 -6.39 -5.07
N LEU A 193 -4.39 -6.46 -4.78
CA LEU A 193 -3.67 -5.42 -4.06
C LEU A 193 -3.03 -4.39 -5.00
N ASP A 194 -3.28 -4.50 -6.31
CA ASP A 194 -2.72 -3.63 -7.37
C ASP A 194 -1.18 -3.52 -7.30
N LEU A 195 -0.52 -4.67 -7.13
CA LEU A 195 0.94 -4.75 -6.98
C LEU A 195 1.59 -5.01 -8.33
N ALA A 196 2.22 -3.98 -8.89
CA ALA A 196 2.98 -4.11 -10.13
C ALA A 196 4.13 -5.13 -10.03
N HIS A 197 4.87 -5.11 -8.91
CA HIS A 197 5.96 -6.04 -8.64
C HIS A 197 6.10 -6.37 -7.16
N ILE A 198 6.58 -7.58 -6.87
CA ILE A 198 6.88 -8.08 -5.52
C ILE A 198 8.34 -8.54 -5.40
N SER A 199 8.86 -8.47 -4.18
CA SER A 199 10.03 -9.24 -3.76
C SER A 199 9.59 -10.42 -2.90
N LEU A 200 10.44 -11.45 -2.80
CA LEU A 200 10.09 -12.69 -2.10
C LEU A 200 10.98 -12.93 -0.87
N ILE A 201 10.39 -13.47 0.19
CA ILE A 201 11.11 -14.09 1.29
C ILE A 201 10.45 -15.42 1.68
N GLY A 202 11.18 -16.51 1.54
CA GLY A 202 10.73 -17.86 1.91
C GLY A 202 11.45 -18.36 3.16
N HIS A 203 10.72 -18.78 4.18
CA HIS A 203 11.27 -19.40 5.39
C HIS A 203 11.00 -20.91 5.39
N SER A 204 12.01 -21.73 5.68
CA SER A 204 11.85 -23.19 5.82
C SER A 204 11.16 -23.82 4.60
N SER A 205 10.04 -24.54 4.76
CA SER A 205 9.26 -25.11 3.65
C SER A 205 8.70 -24.07 2.68
N GLY A 206 8.53 -22.82 3.13
CA GLY A 206 8.14 -21.68 2.31
C GLY A 206 9.14 -21.37 1.19
N ALA A 207 10.40 -21.81 1.32
CA ALA A 207 11.40 -21.70 0.25
C ALA A 207 10.95 -22.41 -1.04
N ILE A 208 10.33 -23.59 -0.94
CA ILE A 208 9.89 -24.37 -2.11
C ILE A 208 8.82 -23.58 -2.90
N TYR A 209 7.89 -22.95 -2.19
CA TYR A 209 6.85 -22.11 -2.77
C TYR A 209 7.41 -20.82 -3.36
N ALA A 210 8.29 -20.13 -2.65
CA ALA A 210 8.96 -18.92 -3.14
C ALA A 210 9.76 -19.20 -4.43
N LEU A 211 10.47 -20.33 -4.49
CA LEU A 211 11.23 -20.72 -5.67
C LEU A 211 10.34 -21.12 -6.85
N ASN A 212 9.20 -21.77 -6.60
CA ASN A 212 8.19 -21.97 -7.64
C ASN A 212 7.61 -20.63 -8.14
N THR A 213 7.39 -19.64 -7.26
CA THR A 213 7.00 -18.29 -7.67
C THR A 213 8.08 -17.64 -8.55
N VAL A 214 9.36 -17.75 -8.19
CA VAL A 214 10.47 -17.26 -9.02
C VAL A 214 10.45 -17.92 -10.40
N LEU A 215 10.27 -19.24 -10.46
CA LEU A 215 10.35 -20.01 -11.71
C LEU A 215 9.15 -19.74 -12.64
N HIS A 216 7.94 -19.68 -12.09
CA HIS A 216 6.71 -19.66 -12.89
C HIS A 216 6.06 -18.28 -13.01
N LEU A 217 6.29 -17.40 -12.03
CA LEU A 217 5.71 -16.05 -11.96
C LEU A 217 6.80 -14.99 -11.95
N ARG A 218 7.90 -15.25 -12.65
CA ARG A 218 9.08 -14.37 -12.71
C ARG A 218 8.76 -12.93 -13.14
N HIS A 219 7.70 -12.73 -13.92
CA HIS A 219 7.20 -11.45 -14.38
C HIS A 219 6.60 -10.58 -13.26
N LEU A 220 6.18 -11.19 -12.15
CA LEU A 220 5.71 -10.48 -10.95
C LEU A 220 6.87 -9.96 -10.10
N LEU A 221 8.10 -10.44 -10.30
CA LEU A 221 9.29 -9.83 -9.71
C LEU A 221 9.70 -8.60 -10.53
N ARG A 222 10.43 -7.68 -9.90
CA ARG A 222 10.93 -6.49 -10.60
C ARG A 222 11.81 -6.88 -11.80
N PRO A 223 11.71 -6.18 -12.95
CA PRO A 223 12.61 -6.39 -14.08
C PRO A 223 14.05 -5.99 -13.76
N GLN A 224 14.21 -4.84 -13.07
CA GLN A 224 15.48 -4.39 -12.50
C GLN A 224 15.49 -4.66 -11.00
N HIS A 225 16.63 -5.14 -10.52
CA HIS A 225 16.87 -5.58 -9.15
C HIS A 225 15.87 -6.64 -8.62
N PRO A 226 15.57 -7.70 -9.40
CA PRO A 226 14.79 -8.85 -8.92
C PRO A 226 15.42 -9.47 -7.65
N TYR A 227 14.59 -9.76 -6.64
CA TYR A 227 15.07 -10.15 -5.32
C TYR A 227 14.26 -11.30 -4.71
N VAL A 228 14.98 -12.31 -4.22
CA VAL A 228 14.45 -13.36 -3.33
C VAL A 228 15.41 -13.60 -2.17
N ALA A 229 14.86 -13.69 -0.96
CA ALA A 229 15.56 -14.14 0.22
C ALA A 229 15.06 -15.54 0.63
N LEU A 230 15.97 -16.46 0.94
CA LEU A 230 15.66 -17.76 1.52
C LEU A 230 16.24 -17.81 2.93
N VAL A 231 15.41 -18.06 3.93
CA VAL A 231 15.83 -18.08 5.33
C VAL A 231 15.59 -19.47 5.92
N ALA A 232 16.65 -20.09 6.43
CA ALA A 232 16.70 -21.48 6.88
C ALA A 232 15.91 -22.43 5.96
N PRO A 233 16.19 -22.43 4.64
CA PRO A 233 15.40 -23.18 3.67
C PRO A 233 15.35 -24.67 3.98
N TRP A 234 14.19 -25.28 3.71
CA TRP A 234 14.02 -26.72 3.90
C TRP A 234 14.86 -27.51 2.90
N VAL A 235 15.62 -28.49 3.39
CA VAL A 235 16.38 -29.44 2.57
C VAL A 235 15.88 -30.84 2.86
N HIS A 236 15.61 -31.61 1.81
CA HIS A 236 15.04 -32.95 1.98
C HIS A 236 16.02 -33.89 2.72
N PRO A 237 15.54 -34.76 3.63
CA PRO A 237 16.38 -35.66 4.42
C PRO A 237 17.34 -36.57 3.63
N SER A 238 17.00 -36.96 2.40
CA SER A 238 17.89 -37.73 1.52
C SER A 238 19.20 -37.02 1.22
N ASP A 239 19.16 -35.68 1.21
CA ASP A 239 20.25 -34.83 0.73
C ASP A 239 20.94 -34.15 1.93
N SER A 240 20.19 -33.91 3.02
CA SER A 240 20.73 -33.34 4.26
C SER A 240 21.31 -34.36 5.25
N HIS A 241 20.95 -35.64 5.13
CA HIS A 241 21.30 -36.72 6.06
C HIS A 241 20.99 -36.40 7.54
N ALA A 242 20.04 -35.48 7.80
CA ALA A 242 19.66 -35.09 9.15
C ALA A 242 18.97 -36.26 9.86
N PHE A 243 19.49 -36.68 11.02
CA PHE A 243 19.07 -37.91 11.70
C PHE A 243 17.56 -37.94 12.04
N GLN A 244 16.98 -36.82 12.49
CA GLN A 244 15.55 -36.75 12.86
C GLN A 244 14.61 -36.74 11.65
N ALA A 245 14.96 -36.01 10.59
CA ALA A 245 14.19 -36.00 9.33
C ALA A 245 14.30 -37.34 8.58
N THR A 246 15.45 -38.02 8.68
CA THR A 246 15.66 -39.37 8.13
C THR A 246 14.75 -40.40 8.83
N VAL A 247 14.62 -40.33 10.16
CA VAL A 247 13.69 -41.19 10.92
C VAL A 247 12.24 -40.91 10.54
N ALA A 248 11.82 -39.65 10.41
CA ALA A 248 10.47 -39.29 9.94
C ALA A 248 10.20 -39.77 8.51
N SER A 249 11.19 -39.68 7.62
CA SER A 249 11.12 -40.15 6.23
C SER A 249 11.07 -41.68 6.09
N ALA A 250 11.37 -42.43 7.16
CA ALA A 250 11.28 -43.90 7.21
C ALA A 250 9.94 -44.41 7.79
N LEU A 251 9.08 -43.53 8.30
CA LEU A 251 7.79 -43.92 8.90
C LEU A 251 6.72 -44.18 7.80
N PRO A 252 5.80 -45.16 7.96
CA PRO A 252 4.62 -45.28 7.09
C PRO A 252 3.73 -44.03 7.15
N ASP A 253 2.96 -43.73 6.09
CA ASP A 253 2.16 -42.49 6.01
C ASP A 253 1.21 -42.29 7.20
N TRP A 254 0.54 -43.36 7.66
CA TRP A 254 -0.32 -43.31 8.85
C TRP A 254 0.43 -42.94 10.15
N ALA A 255 1.73 -43.26 10.23
CA ALA A 255 2.58 -42.95 11.39
C ALA A 255 3.15 -41.53 11.31
N VAL A 256 3.36 -40.98 10.11
CA VAL A 256 3.70 -39.56 9.91
C VAL A 256 2.53 -38.65 10.34
N HIS A 257 1.30 -39.00 9.94
CA HIS A 257 0.08 -38.31 10.38
C HIS A 257 -0.04 -38.29 11.92
N ARG A 258 0.17 -39.44 12.57
CA ARG A 258 0.12 -39.55 14.05
C ARG A 258 1.30 -38.90 14.77
N TRP A 259 2.50 -38.89 14.19
CA TRP A 259 3.68 -38.26 14.79
C TRP A 259 3.50 -36.75 14.90
N TYR A 260 2.96 -36.12 13.85
CA TYR A 260 2.71 -34.67 13.83
C TYR A 260 1.55 -34.25 14.75
N GLU A 261 0.48 -35.05 14.82
CA GLU A 261 -0.58 -34.90 15.85
C GLU A 261 -0.03 -35.09 17.27
N ALA A 262 0.86 -36.07 17.47
CA ALA A 262 1.50 -36.34 18.76
C ALA A 262 2.50 -35.24 19.17
N THR A 263 3.20 -34.58 18.25
CA THR A 263 4.06 -33.44 18.57
C THR A 263 3.29 -32.21 19.04
N GLN A 264 2.05 -32.01 18.58
CA GLN A 264 1.16 -30.99 19.17
C GLN A 264 0.69 -31.36 20.57
N LEU A 265 0.43 -32.65 20.83
CA LEU A 265 0.07 -33.12 22.18
C LEU A 265 1.28 -33.04 23.13
N LEU A 266 2.47 -33.40 22.64
CA LEU A 266 3.74 -33.29 23.37
C LEU A 266 4.11 -31.82 23.63
N SER A 267 3.92 -30.89 22.68
CA SER A 267 4.12 -29.47 22.95
C SER A 267 3.11 -28.91 23.97
N ARG A 268 1.82 -29.32 23.88
CA ARG A 268 0.76 -28.96 24.85
C ARG A 268 1.02 -29.50 26.26
N THR A 269 1.64 -30.67 26.39
CA THR A 269 1.82 -31.35 27.69
C THR A 269 3.18 -31.08 28.33
N ILE A 270 4.23 -30.88 27.51
CA ILE A 270 5.60 -30.68 27.99
C ILE A 270 5.88 -29.21 28.28
N SER A 271 5.29 -28.26 27.55
CA SER A 271 5.62 -26.82 27.71
C SER A 271 5.23 -26.21 29.07
N PRO A 272 4.19 -26.70 29.78
CA PRO A 272 3.94 -26.29 31.18
C PRO A 272 4.70 -27.16 32.21
N MET A 273 5.09 -28.40 31.86
CA MET A 273 5.76 -29.34 32.77
C MET A 273 7.29 -29.17 32.81
N LEU A 274 7.90 -28.73 31.73
CA LEU A 274 9.23 -28.15 31.75
C LEU A 274 9.06 -26.69 32.14
N GLY A 275 9.22 -26.39 33.42
CA GLY A 275 9.40 -25.01 33.90
C GLY A 275 10.55 -24.30 33.15
N PRO A 276 10.94 -23.07 33.54
CA PRO A 276 11.87 -22.21 32.78
C PRO A 276 13.32 -22.72 32.62
N SER A 277 13.56 -24.03 32.59
CA SER A 277 14.85 -24.70 32.52
C SER A 277 14.88 -25.76 31.41
N THR A 278 14.57 -25.40 30.17
CA THR A 278 15.26 -25.95 28.98
C THR A 278 15.60 -24.85 27.95
N ALA A 279 15.73 -23.61 28.42
CA ALA A 279 16.66 -22.69 27.79
C ALA A 279 18.06 -23.30 27.93
N ARG A 280 18.73 -23.65 26.82
CA ARG A 280 20.19 -23.55 26.86
C ARG A 280 20.51 -22.06 27.07
N PRO A 281 21.44 -21.73 27.97
CA PRO A 281 21.63 -20.35 28.42
C PRO A 281 22.27 -19.53 27.30
N GLY A 282 21.76 -18.32 27.03
CA GLY A 282 22.54 -17.31 26.32
C GLY A 282 21.90 -16.54 25.16
N VAL A 283 20.57 -16.50 25.03
CA VAL A 283 19.93 -15.37 24.35
C VAL A 283 18.99 -14.70 25.33
N GLU A 284 19.56 -13.87 26.21
CA GLU A 284 18.77 -12.79 26.81
C GLU A 284 18.10 -12.04 25.67
N MET A 285 16.77 -11.93 25.70
CA MET A 285 16.06 -10.96 24.86
C MET A 285 16.68 -9.61 25.19
N LYS A 286 17.43 -9.02 24.25
CA LYS A 286 17.83 -7.60 24.33
C LYS A 286 16.59 -6.81 24.73
N ASP A 287 16.70 -5.90 25.69
CA ASP A 287 15.71 -4.89 26.15
C ASP A 287 14.45 -4.70 25.27
N THR A 288 13.62 -5.73 25.13
CA THR A 288 12.34 -5.68 24.41
C THR A 288 11.32 -5.17 25.40
N ASP A 289 10.56 -4.17 24.99
CA ASP A 289 9.49 -3.59 25.81
C ASP A 289 8.42 -4.64 26.14
N ALA A 290 7.68 -4.40 27.22
CA ALA A 290 6.66 -5.34 27.70
C ALA A 290 5.55 -5.64 26.66
N PRO A 291 5.05 -4.66 25.88
CA PRO A 291 4.13 -4.92 24.76
C PRO A 291 4.68 -5.89 23.71
N THR A 292 5.92 -5.72 23.26
CA THR A 292 6.55 -6.62 22.29
C THR A 292 6.63 -8.07 22.80
N ARG A 293 6.95 -8.27 24.09
CA ARG A 293 6.92 -9.59 24.73
C ARG A 293 5.52 -10.19 24.79
N ALA A 294 4.50 -9.38 25.06
CA ALA A 294 3.11 -9.82 25.09
C ALA A 294 2.61 -10.22 23.69
N ILE A 295 3.06 -9.53 22.62
CA ILE A 295 2.78 -9.95 21.24
C ILE A 295 3.42 -11.31 20.95
N ASP A 296 4.70 -11.51 21.26
CA ASP A 296 5.40 -12.79 21.04
C ASP A 296 4.66 -13.96 21.73
N GLY A 297 4.22 -13.75 22.97
CA GLY A 297 3.43 -14.74 23.73
C GLY A 297 2.08 -15.07 23.09
N LYS A 298 1.43 -14.12 22.40
CA LYS A 298 0.10 -14.31 21.80
C LYS A 298 0.12 -14.77 20.34
N VAL A 299 1.19 -14.52 19.59
CA VAL A 299 1.29 -14.95 18.18
C VAL A 299 1.07 -16.46 18.05
N LEU A 300 1.67 -17.24 18.95
CA LEU A 300 1.48 -18.69 18.99
C LEU A 300 0.03 -19.07 19.36
N ASP A 301 -0.59 -18.39 20.32
CA ASP A 301 -1.98 -18.62 20.71
C ASP A 301 -2.95 -18.35 19.55
N TYR A 302 -2.73 -17.27 18.79
CA TYR A 302 -3.52 -16.96 17.60
C TYR A 302 -3.31 -18.01 16.52
N ALA A 303 -2.06 -18.37 16.21
CA ALA A 303 -1.75 -19.40 15.21
C ALA A 303 -2.37 -20.77 15.55
N LEU A 304 -2.38 -21.17 16.83
CA LEU A 304 -2.94 -22.44 17.28
C LEU A 304 -4.48 -22.47 17.34
N ARG A 305 -5.14 -21.31 17.33
CA ARG A 305 -6.61 -21.19 17.28
C ARG A 305 -7.16 -21.28 15.86
N GLU A 306 -6.31 -21.12 14.86
CA GLU A 306 -6.67 -21.18 13.44
C GLU A 306 -6.65 -22.62 12.92
N ASN A 307 -7.12 -22.83 11.69
CA ASN A 307 -7.09 -24.16 11.07
C ASN A 307 -5.63 -24.58 10.80
N ILE A 308 -5.26 -25.76 11.26
CA ILE A 308 -3.92 -26.35 11.03
C ILE A 308 -4.02 -27.78 10.50
N GLU A 309 -5.19 -28.19 10.03
CA GLU A 309 -5.44 -29.53 9.45
C GLU A 309 -4.47 -29.84 8.30
N GLY A 310 -4.09 -28.82 7.53
CA GLY A 310 -3.15 -28.95 6.40
C GLY A 310 -1.68 -29.11 6.79
N VAL A 311 -1.31 -29.03 8.07
CA VAL A 311 0.08 -29.24 8.52
C VAL A 311 0.57 -30.64 8.16
N SER A 312 -0.27 -31.66 8.31
CA SER A 312 0.12 -33.03 7.94
C SER A 312 0.41 -33.16 6.45
N GLN A 313 -0.41 -32.52 5.61
CA GLN A 313 -0.24 -32.48 4.16
C GLN A 313 1.01 -31.67 3.79
N GLU A 314 1.31 -30.60 4.52
CA GLU A 314 2.54 -29.81 4.37
C GLU A 314 3.79 -30.63 4.73
N ALA A 315 3.74 -31.48 5.76
CA ALA A 315 4.82 -32.39 6.09
C ALA A 315 5.05 -33.44 4.98
N LEU A 316 3.97 -34.01 4.43
CA LEU A 316 4.05 -34.92 3.27
C LEU A 316 4.61 -34.22 2.03
N PHE A 317 4.20 -32.96 1.80
CA PHE A 317 4.74 -32.09 0.76
C PHE A 317 6.25 -31.91 0.91
N CYS A 318 6.74 -31.55 2.10
CA CYS A 318 8.17 -31.42 2.41
C CYS A 318 8.96 -32.72 2.23
N LEU A 319 8.33 -33.87 2.51
CA LEU A 319 8.92 -35.21 2.34
C LEU A 319 8.76 -35.78 0.92
N ARG A 320 8.19 -35.00 -0.01
CA ARG A 320 7.92 -35.42 -1.40
C ARG A 320 7.09 -36.71 -1.47
N ARG A 321 6.14 -36.90 -0.54
CA ARG A 321 5.30 -38.10 -0.47
C ARG A 321 3.94 -37.85 -1.12
N GLY A 322 3.71 -38.53 -2.23
CA GLY A 322 2.51 -38.44 -3.06
C GLY A 322 2.80 -38.99 -4.45
N SER A 323 2.01 -38.61 -5.46
CA SER A 323 2.33 -38.92 -6.86
C SER A 323 3.56 -38.13 -7.39
N LYS A 324 4.07 -38.44 -8.60
CA LYS A 324 5.27 -37.77 -9.15
C LYS A 324 5.06 -36.24 -9.24
N LYS A 325 6.13 -35.44 -9.01
CA LYS A 325 6.17 -33.96 -9.10
C LYS A 325 5.53 -33.15 -7.95
N ILE A 326 5.77 -33.52 -6.70
CA ILE A 326 5.20 -32.80 -5.53
C ILE A 326 5.70 -31.36 -5.39
N TRP A 327 7.00 -31.09 -5.60
CA TRP A 327 7.58 -29.74 -5.51
C TRP A 327 7.39 -28.89 -6.78
N GLY A 328 6.54 -29.33 -7.72
CA GLY A 328 6.37 -28.71 -9.03
C GLY A 328 7.25 -29.38 -10.08
N ASP A 329 7.90 -28.59 -10.94
CA ASP A 329 8.69 -29.11 -12.05
C ASP A 329 10.11 -29.60 -11.68
N TRP A 330 10.49 -29.47 -10.41
CA TRP A 330 11.77 -29.89 -9.87
C TRP A 330 11.57 -30.79 -8.65
N GLU A 331 12.53 -31.68 -8.41
CA GLU A 331 12.51 -32.62 -7.28
C GLU A 331 13.55 -32.27 -6.21
N ASP A 332 14.64 -31.59 -6.58
CA ASP A 332 15.70 -31.11 -5.70
C ASP A 332 16.27 -29.76 -6.19
N TYR A 333 17.16 -29.16 -5.40
CA TYR A 333 17.71 -27.85 -5.70
C TYR A 333 18.62 -27.84 -6.95
N ASP A 334 19.25 -28.96 -7.32
CA ASP A 334 20.03 -29.08 -8.56
C ASP A 334 19.12 -29.03 -9.80
N GLY A 335 18.00 -29.76 -9.75
CA GLY A 335 16.96 -29.71 -10.77
C GLY A 335 16.35 -28.30 -10.89
N PHE A 336 16.09 -27.65 -9.75
CA PHE A 336 15.63 -26.25 -9.74
C PHE A 336 16.63 -25.30 -10.39
N LEU A 337 17.91 -25.37 -10.02
CA LEU A 337 18.97 -24.52 -10.57
C LEU A 337 19.15 -24.71 -12.08
N SER A 338 18.97 -25.94 -12.57
CA SER A 338 18.99 -26.25 -14.00
C SER A 338 17.87 -25.53 -14.75
N LEU A 339 16.65 -25.53 -14.19
CA LEU A 339 15.51 -24.81 -14.77
C LEU A 339 15.67 -23.29 -14.66
N LEU A 340 16.14 -22.81 -13.51
CA LEU A 340 16.37 -21.39 -13.25
C LEU A 340 17.43 -20.81 -14.18
N ARG A 341 18.50 -21.56 -14.48
CA ARG A 341 19.53 -21.14 -15.45
C ARG A 341 18.90 -20.82 -16.81
N GLU A 342 18.04 -21.69 -17.31
CA GLU A 342 17.41 -21.49 -18.61
C GLU A 342 16.54 -20.22 -18.61
N SER A 343 15.75 -19.99 -17.57
CA SER A 343 14.86 -18.82 -17.49
C SER A 343 15.61 -17.52 -17.26
N GLU A 344 16.55 -17.48 -16.31
CA GLU A 344 17.26 -16.25 -15.93
C GLU A 344 18.33 -15.86 -16.94
N THR A 345 18.96 -16.80 -17.66
CA THR A 345 19.93 -16.42 -18.71
C THR A 345 19.25 -15.60 -19.81
N LYS A 346 18.06 -16.02 -20.25
CA LYS A 346 17.24 -15.29 -21.23
C LYS A 346 16.83 -13.91 -20.71
N LEU A 347 16.51 -13.80 -19.41
CA LEU A 347 16.12 -12.53 -18.79
C LEU A 347 17.31 -11.60 -18.55
N LEU A 348 18.48 -12.14 -18.22
CA LEU A 348 19.72 -11.37 -18.09
C LEU A 348 20.11 -10.76 -19.43
N GLU A 349 20.03 -11.53 -20.53
CA GLU A 349 20.25 -11.02 -21.89
C GLU A 349 19.27 -9.89 -22.24
N ARG A 350 18.03 -9.98 -21.76
CA ARG A 350 16.97 -9.02 -22.07
C ARG A 350 17.00 -7.74 -21.21
N HIS A 351 17.22 -7.88 -19.91
CA HIS A 351 17.05 -6.80 -18.93
C HIS A 351 18.38 -6.28 -18.36
N GLY A 352 19.48 -6.99 -18.58
CA GLY A 352 20.81 -6.58 -18.15
C GLY A 352 21.07 -6.67 -16.65
N ASP A 353 20.17 -7.28 -15.87
CA ASP A 353 20.31 -7.45 -14.42
C ASP A 353 20.00 -8.90 -13.99
N LYS A 354 20.70 -9.36 -12.94
CA LYS A 354 20.65 -10.73 -12.45
C LYS A 354 19.68 -10.86 -11.27
N LEU A 355 18.98 -12.00 -11.17
CA LEU A 355 18.24 -12.36 -9.95
C LEU A 355 19.17 -12.37 -8.75
N THR A 356 18.86 -11.53 -7.76
CA THR A 356 19.55 -11.58 -6.47
C THR A 356 18.92 -12.64 -5.60
N VAL A 357 19.76 -13.55 -5.11
CA VAL A 357 19.37 -14.65 -4.23
C VAL A 357 20.19 -14.52 -2.95
N ASP A 358 19.55 -14.06 -1.88
CA ASP A 358 20.15 -14.01 -0.54
C ASP A 358 19.71 -15.23 0.26
N VAL A 359 20.65 -16.05 0.72
CA VAL A 359 20.38 -17.20 1.59
C VAL A 359 20.92 -16.96 2.99
N TYR A 360 20.08 -17.20 3.99
CA TYR A 360 20.42 -17.05 5.40
C TYR A 360 20.25 -18.41 6.08
N PHE A 361 21.34 -18.99 6.57
CA PHE A 361 21.32 -20.21 7.37
C PHE A 361 21.24 -19.88 8.86
N ALA A 362 20.49 -20.65 9.64
CA ALA A 362 20.56 -20.56 11.09
C ALA A 362 21.85 -21.22 11.60
N GLU A 363 22.45 -20.69 12.66
CA GLU A 363 23.66 -21.29 13.27
C GLU A 363 23.37 -22.69 13.83
N SER A 364 22.19 -22.89 14.41
CA SER A 364 21.71 -24.17 14.92
C SER A 364 20.40 -24.58 14.24
N ASP A 365 20.51 -25.23 13.09
CA ASP A 365 19.36 -25.82 12.39
C ASP A 365 19.27 -27.34 12.62
N ASN A 366 18.38 -27.76 13.52
CA ASN A 366 18.12 -29.17 13.79
C ASN A 366 17.13 -29.79 12.77
N SER A 367 16.40 -28.96 12.02
CA SER A 367 15.35 -29.38 11.08
C SER A 367 15.96 -29.83 9.75
N SER A 368 16.89 -29.03 9.22
CA SER A 368 17.67 -29.35 8.02
C SER A 368 19.02 -30.00 8.35
N GLY A 369 19.53 -29.88 9.58
CA GLY A 369 20.87 -30.32 9.96
C GLY A 369 21.98 -29.44 9.35
N SER A 370 23.14 -29.33 10.03
CA SER A 370 24.27 -28.52 9.52
C SER A 370 24.73 -28.93 8.11
N ARG A 371 24.63 -30.23 7.80
CA ARG A 371 24.93 -30.81 6.49
C ARG A 371 23.95 -30.40 5.38
N GLY A 372 22.67 -30.15 5.71
CA GLY A 372 21.69 -29.69 4.72
C GLY A 372 22.00 -28.28 4.22
N SER A 373 22.36 -27.38 5.13
CA SER A 373 22.78 -26.01 4.80
C SER A 373 24.06 -26.00 3.94
N GLU A 374 25.05 -26.83 4.31
CA GLU A 374 26.28 -27.01 3.54
C GLU A 374 26.00 -27.55 2.12
N TRP A 375 25.18 -28.59 2.01
CA TRP A 375 24.80 -29.19 0.73
C TRP A 375 24.06 -28.20 -0.17
N LEU A 376 23.08 -27.46 0.37
CA LEU A 376 22.35 -26.45 -0.41
C LEU A 376 23.30 -25.35 -0.92
N ASP A 377 24.19 -24.86 -0.05
CA ASP A 377 25.17 -23.85 -0.43
C ASP A 377 26.14 -24.38 -1.49
N GLU A 378 26.48 -25.67 -1.43
CA GLU A 378 27.27 -26.36 -2.46
C GLU A 378 26.51 -26.48 -3.79
N CYS A 379 25.21 -26.76 -3.82
CA CYS A 379 24.41 -26.75 -5.05
C CYS A 379 24.56 -25.41 -5.79
N TRP A 380 24.38 -24.29 -5.09
CA TRP A 380 24.50 -22.95 -5.68
C TRP A 380 25.94 -22.63 -6.13
N LYS A 381 26.96 -23.09 -5.39
CA LYS A 381 28.37 -22.86 -5.73
C LYS A 381 28.89 -23.73 -6.87
N THR A 382 28.36 -24.94 -7.03
CA THR A 382 28.78 -25.90 -8.07
C THR A 382 28.13 -25.61 -9.41
N HIS A 383 26.96 -24.98 -9.41
CA HIS A 383 26.35 -24.45 -10.62
C HIS A 383 27.07 -23.18 -11.07
N ASP A 384 27.36 -23.07 -12.36
CA ASP A 384 27.65 -21.78 -13.00
C ASP A 384 26.46 -20.84 -12.75
N THR A 385 26.66 -19.87 -11.85
CA THR A 385 25.66 -18.91 -11.38
C THR A 385 25.85 -17.55 -12.04
N ASP A 386 26.48 -17.49 -13.22
CA ASP A 386 26.62 -16.24 -13.99
C ASP A 386 25.28 -15.55 -14.31
N PHE A 387 24.15 -16.23 -14.13
CA PHE A 387 22.80 -15.69 -14.28
C PHE A 387 22.16 -15.15 -12.97
N THR A 388 22.79 -15.32 -11.81
CA THR A 388 22.29 -14.82 -10.51
C THR A 388 23.36 -14.06 -9.74
N ASN A 389 22.93 -13.23 -8.79
CA ASN A 389 23.76 -12.66 -7.73
C ASN A 389 23.48 -13.45 -6.44
N TYR A 390 24.07 -14.64 -6.34
CA TYR A 390 23.93 -15.51 -5.16
C TYR A 390 24.84 -15.08 -4.01
N LYS A 391 24.27 -14.98 -2.80
CA LYS A 391 25.00 -14.73 -1.55
C LYS A 391 24.40 -15.57 -0.44
N SER A 392 25.25 -16.22 0.35
CA SER A 392 24.84 -16.96 1.53
C SER A 392 25.54 -16.48 2.80
N ARG A 393 24.86 -16.58 3.94
CA ARG A 393 25.39 -16.22 5.25
C ARG A 393 24.76 -17.04 6.38
N THR A 394 25.53 -17.34 7.41
CA THR A 394 25.01 -17.95 8.64
C THR A 394 24.73 -16.87 9.67
N ALA A 395 23.50 -16.83 10.19
CA ALA A 395 23.07 -15.87 11.20
C ALA A 395 23.51 -16.36 12.60
N PRO A 396 24.43 -15.65 13.29
CA PRO A 396 25.00 -16.11 14.54
C PRO A 396 23.94 -16.17 15.65
N LYS A 397 24.05 -17.15 16.56
CA LYS A 397 23.15 -17.34 17.72
C LYS A 397 21.67 -17.55 17.37
N THR A 398 21.37 -17.96 16.14
CA THR A 398 20.00 -18.25 15.71
C THR A 398 19.72 -19.75 15.66
N THR A 399 18.46 -20.12 15.88
CA THR A 399 17.89 -21.43 15.57
C THR A 399 16.99 -21.34 14.35
N HIS A 400 16.52 -22.49 13.86
CA HIS A 400 15.58 -22.56 12.72
C HIS A 400 14.35 -21.65 12.88
N GLU A 401 13.86 -21.48 14.11
CA GLU A 401 12.68 -20.65 14.41
C GLU A 401 13.05 -19.20 14.75
N THR A 402 14.17 -18.97 15.45
CA THR A 402 14.51 -17.61 15.91
C THR A 402 15.15 -16.75 14.83
N VAL A 403 15.64 -17.35 13.74
CA VAL A 403 16.29 -16.64 12.60
C VAL A 403 15.38 -15.61 11.93
N MET A 404 14.05 -15.77 12.03
CA MET A 404 13.05 -14.85 11.48
C MET A 404 12.67 -13.73 12.46
N ARG A 405 13.26 -13.67 13.65
CA ARG A 405 12.89 -12.63 14.61
C ARG A 405 13.62 -11.31 14.34
N PRO A 406 12.96 -10.15 14.53
CA PRO A 406 13.56 -8.82 14.25
C PRO A 406 14.81 -8.49 15.08
N GLU A 407 15.04 -9.16 16.22
CA GLU A 407 16.22 -8.90 17.05
C GLU A 407 17.53 -9.40 16.42
N PHE A 408 17.42 -10.22 15.37
CA PHE A 408 18.54 -10.67 14.55
C PHE A 408 18.59 -9.89 13.23
N ASP A 409 19.80 -9.72 12.71
CA ASP A 409 20.04 -8.86 11.55
C ASP A 409 19.44 -9.40 10.24
N VAL A 410 18.84 -10.60 10.21
CA VAL A 410 18.37 -11.23 8.98
C VAL A 410 17.27 -10.42 8.31
N LEU A 411 16.18 -10.12 9.03
CA LEU A 411 15.08 -9.32 8.48
C LEU A 411 15.53 -7.90 8.14
N ASP A 412 16.35 -7.31 9.00
CA ASP A 412 16.88 -5.96 8.75
C ASP A 412 17.74 -5.92 7.49
N ASN A 413 18.63 -6.90 7.28
CA ASN A 413 19.45 -7.01 6.06
C ASN A 413 18.59 -7.21 4.81
N VAL A 414 17.54 -8.04 4.89
CA VAL A 414 16.60 -8.22 3.77
C VAL A 414 15.90 -6.89 3.45
N PHE A 415 15.38 -6.20 4.47
CA PHE A 415 14.66 -4.94 4.25
C PHE A 415 15.59 -3.82 3.76
N GLN A 416 16.84 -3.76 4.24
CA GLN A 416 17.87 -2.87 3.73
C GLN A 416 18.25 -3.17 2.27
N ALA A 417 18.31 -4.44 1.89
CA ALA A 417 18.55 -4.83 0.50
C ALA A 417 17.42 -4.32 -0.42
N LEU A 418 16.18 -4.27 0.07
CA LEU A 418 15.04 -3.73 -0.68
C LEU A 418 15.05 -2.20 -0.76
N SER A 419 15.40 -1.52 0.32
CA SER A 419 15.41 -0.04 0.36
C SER A 419 16.58 0.55 -0.44
N SER A 420 17.79 -0.01 -0.33
CA SER A 420 18.98 0.45 -1.08
C SER A 420 18.86 0.29 -2.59
N ARG A 421 18.08 -0.70 -3.06
CA ARG A 421 17.85 -0.99 -4.48
C ARG A 421 16.70 -0.22 -5.10
N THR A 422 16.06 0.64 -4.31
CA THR A 422 15.02 1.55 -4.81
C THR A 422 15.63 2.87 -5.33
N LEU A 423 16.96 3.06 -5.23
CA LEU A 423 17.67 4.30 -5.54
C LEU A 423 18.41 4.36 -6.90
N GLU A 424 18.46 3.27 -7.68
CA GLU A 424 19.06 3.28 -9.02
C GLU A 424 18.02 2.91 -10.09
N VAL A 425 17.45 3.92 -10.76
CA VAL A 425 16.65 3.72 -11.98
C VAL A 425 17.24 4.56 -13.10
N GLY A 426 17.87 3.86 -14.06
CA GLY A 426 18.31 4.41 -15.35
C GLY A 426 17.14 4.80 -16.26
N PRO A 427 17.40 5.52 -17.37
CA PRO A 427 16.38 6.28 -18.09
C PRO A 427 15.50 5.39 -18.96
N GLY A 428 14.21 5.25 -18.62
CA GLY A 428 13.24 4.50 -19.41
C GLY A 428 11.81 4.48 -18.86
N LYS A 429 11.12 5.62 -18.98
CA LYS A 429 9.65 5.85 -19.03
C LYS A 429 8.68 4.77 -18.49
N LEU A 430 8.32 4.91 -17.21
CA LEU A 430 6.96 5.15 -16.69
C LEU A 430 7.14 5.42 -15.20
N CYS A 431 7.01 6.69 -14.82
CA CYS A 431 7.68 7.23 -13.65
C CYS A 431 7.00 6.82 -12.33
N LYS A 432 7.80 6.30 -11.39
CA LYS A 432 7.35 5.96 -10.03
C LYS A 432 7.05 7.24 -9.26
N TYR A 433 5.87 7.28 -8.65
CA TYR A 433 5.24 8.44 -8.02
C TYR A 433 6.15 9.20 -7.02
N GLY A 434 6.92 8.48 -6.19
CA GLY A 434 7.79 9.10 -5.17
C GLY A 434 9.12 9.70 -5.68
N GLU A 435 9.77 9.10 -6.68
CA GLU A 435 11.00 9.65 -7.26
C GLU A 435 10.74 10.92 -8.08
N ASN A 436 9.57 10.99 -8.74
CA ASN A 436 9.19 12.17 -9.50
C ASN A 436 8.87 13.34 -8.57
N GLN A 437 8.29 13.08 -7.41
CA GLN A 437 7.96 14.12 -6.43
C GLN A 437 9.22 14.80 -5.87
N GLU A 438 10.21 14.05 -5.36
CA GLU A 438 11.46 14.63 -4.86
C GLU A 438 12.21 15.41 -5.96
N LYS A 439 12.21 14.88 -7.20
CA LYS A 439 12.77 15.57 -8.38
C LYS A 439 12.00 16.86 -8.71
N CYS A 440 10.66 16.84 -8.63
CA CYS A 440 9.80 17.97 -8.94
C CYS A 440 9.89 19.09 -7.90
N CYS A 441 9.85 18.75 -6.60
CA CYS A 441 9.99 19.70 -5.49
C CYS A 441 11.36 20.40 -5.56
N LYS A 442 12.46 19.64 -5.68
CA LYS A 442 13.82 20.19 -5.85
C LYS A 442 13.96 21.04 -7.11
N ALA A 443 13.40 20.58 -8.23
CA ALA A 443 13.44 21.33 -9.49
C ALA A 443 12.68 22.66 -9.38
N LEU A 444 11.53 22.68 -8.71
CA LEU A 444 10.76 23.90 -8.47
C LEU A 444 11.56 24.90 -7.63
N GLN A 445 12.08 24.48 -6.47
CA GLN A 445 12.86 25.38 -5.60
C GLN A 445 14.09 25.96 -6.30
N ARG A 446 14.83 25.12 -7.04
CA ARG A 446 15.99 25.60 -7.83
C ARG A 446 15.58 26.64 -8.86
N ARG A 447 14.51 26.39 -9.62
CA ARG A 447 14.06 27.30 -10.69
C ARG A 447 13.56 28.65 -10.14
N LEU A 448 12.91 28.64 -8.98
CA LEU A 448 12.42 29.85 -8.30
C LEU A 448 13.56 30.82 -7.92
N ALA A 449 14.78 30.32 -7.72
CA ALA A 449 15.96 31.13 -7.41
C ALA A 449 16.60 31.78 -8.66
N GLU A 450 16.34 31.26 -9.86
CA GLU A 450 17.02 31.67 -11.09
C GLU A 450 16.26 32.76 -11.86
N ARG A 451 14.92 32.65 -11.94
CA ARG A 451 14.07 33.58 -12.71
C ARG A 451 12.60 33.55 -12.26
N CYS A 452 11.84 34.52 -12.72
CA CYS A 452 10.37 34.51 -12.58
C CYS A 452 9.77 33.35 -13.40
N LEU A 453 9.09 32.42 -12.73
CA LEU A 453 8.42 31.27 -13.34
C LEU A 453 6.96 31.60 -13.68
N ILE A 454 6.42 30.95 -14.72
CA ILE A 454 5.02 31.11 -15.15
C ILE A 454 4.30 29.77 -15.05
N GLY A 455 3.22 29.74 -14.27
CA GLY A 455 2.37 28.57 -14.08
C GLY A 455 0.96 28.79 -14.63
N PRO A 456 0.55 28.14 -15.73
CA PRO A 456 -0.83 28.21 -16.18
C PRO A 456 -1.75 27.43 -15.25
N GLY A 457 -2.97 27.93 -15.08
CA GLY A 457 -4.02 27.21 -14.38
C GLY A 457 -4.50 25.99 -15.16
N VAL A 458 -4.34 24.82 -14.55
CA VAL A 458 -4.82 23.52 -14.98
C VAL A 458 -5.87 23.02 -13.98
N PHE A 459 -6.80 22.18 -14.45
CA PHE A 459 -8.01 21.85 -13.69
C PHE A 459 -8.50 20.41 -13.88
N ASP A 460 -7.92 19.67 -14.83
CA ASP A 460 -8.25 18.29 -15.16
C ASP A 460 -7.10 17.62 -15.96
N GLY A 461 -7.30 16.37 -16.40
CA GLY A 461 -6.28 15.64 -17.16
C GLY A 461 -6.03 16.20 -18.55
N ILE A 462 -7.07 16.71 -19.22
CA ILE A 462 -6.95 17.30 -20.57
C ILE A 462 -6.10 18.56 -20.51
N SER A 463 -6.44 19.50 -19.64
CA SER A 463 -5.70 20.75 -19.44
C SER A 463 -4.26 20.49 -19.00
N THR A 464 -4.03 19.46 -18.16
CA THR A 464 -2.68 19.06 -17.73
C THR A 464 -1.84 18.56 -18.90
N ARG A 465 -2.35 17.64 -19.73
CA ARG A 465 -1.64 17.14 -20.92
C ARG A 465 -1.34 18.24 -21.92
N VAL A 466 -2.31 19.12 -22.18
CA VAL A 466 -2.15 20.27 -23.08
C VAL A 466 -1.10 21.26 -22.54
N ALA A 467 -1.15 21.61 -21.25
CA ALA A 467 -0.14 22.49 -20.68
C ALA A 467 1.25 21.83 -20.66
N SER A 468 1.32 20.51 -20.45
CA SER A 468 2.57 19.77 -20.44
C SER A 468 3.25 19.71 -21.80
N SER A 469 2.48 19.55 -22.89
CA SER A 469 3.04 19.54 -24.24
C SER A 469 3.60 20.90 -24.67
N VAL A 470 3.19 21.99 -24.01
CA VAL A 470 3.75 23.34 -24.21
C VAL A 470 5.07 23.54 -23.45
N GLY A 471 5.30 22.82 -22.35
CA GLY A 471 6.58 22.83 -21.62
C GLY A 471 6.78 23.96 -20.61
N PHE A 472 5.78 24.26 -19.79
CA PHE A 472 5.89 25.24 -18.69
C PHE A 472 6.83 24.78 -17.57
N ASP A 473 7.29 25.74 -16.74
CA ASP A 473 8.22 25.47 -15.64
C ASP A 473 7.57 24.78 -14.44
N PHE A 474 6.30 25.12 -14.19
CA PHE A 474 5.42 24.50 -13.21
C PHE A 474 3.98 24.66 -13.68
N LEU A 475 3.05 23.87 -13.15
CA LEU A 475 1.61 24.00 -13.38
C LEU A 475 0.91 24.44 -12.10
N TYR A 476 -0.22 25.12 -12.23
CA TYR A 476 -1.03 25.54 -11.09
C TYR A 476 -2.37 24.81 -11.08
N LEU A 477 -2.61 23.95 -10.09
CA LEU A 477 -3.93 23.35 -9.87
C LEU A 477 -4.86 24.45 -9.35
N ALA A 478 -5.68 24.99 -10.25
CA ALA A 478 -6.54 26.13 -9.98
C ALA A 478 -7.82 25.70 -9.26
N GLY A 479 -8.02 26.16 -8.02
CA GLY A 479 -9.18 25.84 -7.18
C GLY A 479 -10.52 26.02 -7.89
N SER A 480 -10.68 27.17 -8.53
CA SER A 480 -11.89 27.51 -9.29
C SER A 480 -12.12 26.66 -10.54
N GLY A 481 -11.05 26.36 -11.27
CA GLY A 481 -11.11 25.51 -12.45
C GLY A 481 -11.48 24.07 -12.07
N ALA A 482 -10.80 23.53 -11.05
CA ALA A 482 -11.04 22.18 -10.56
C ALA A 482 -12.47 22.02 -10.00
N THR A 483 -12.95 22.97 -9.19
CA THR A 483 -14.34 22.96 -8.69
C THR A 483 -15.35 23.02 -9.84
N GLY A 484 -15.11 23.89 -10.82
CA GLY A 484 -15.97 24.01 -12.00
C GLY A 484 -15.99 22.75 -12.86
N SER A 485 -14.86 22.07 -13.02
CA SER A 485 -14.74 20.87 -13.85
C SER A 485 -15.22 19.60 -13.15
N TYR A 486 -14.89 19.45 -11.87
CA TYR A 486 -15.15 18.23 -11.09
C TYR A 486 -16.56 18.22 -10.50
N VAL A 487 -17.02 19.36 -9.97
CA VAL A 487 -18.32 19.49 -9.29
C VAL A 487 -19.37 20.17 -10.18
N GLY A 488 -18.95 21.00 -11.15
CA GLY A 488 -19.89 21.82 -11.94
C GLY A 488 -20.43 23.01 -11.17
N GLN A 489 -19.72 23.48 -10.14
CA GLN A 489 -20.17 24.51 -9.21
C GLN A 489 -19.19 25.69 -9.11
N PRO A 490 -19.65 26.87 -8.65
CA PRO A 490 -18.77 28.00 -8.39
C PRO A 490 -17.83 27.72 -7.20
N ASP A 491 -16.69 28.40 -7.22
CA ASP A 491 -15.64 28.28 -6.21
C ASP A 491 -15.99 28.97 -4.88
N LEU A 492 -16.74 28.24 -4.05
CA LEU A 492 -17.28 28.67 -2.76
C LEU A 492 -17.00 27.64 -1.66
N SER A 493 -15.82 27.01 -1.68
CA SER A 493 -15.43 25.89 -0.79
C SER A 493 -16.38 24.69 -0.79
N VAL A 494 -17.01 24.41 -1.93
CA VAL A 494 -17.87 23.23 -2.09
C VAL A 494 -17.07 21.96 -2.32
N MET A 495 -15.87 22.08 -2.92
CA MET A 495 -14.94 20.98 -3.15
C MET A 495 -14.12 20.74 -1.88
N THR A 496 -14.03 19.48 -1.48
CA THR A 496 -13.37 19.03 -0.25
C THR A 496 -11.87 18.79 -0.45
N GLN A 497 -11.10 18.74 0.64
CA GLN A 497 -9.67 18.43 0.59
C GLN A 497 -9.36 17.12 -0.16
N SER A 498 -10.20 16.09 0.00
CA SER A 498 -9.98 14.78 -0.61
C SER A 498 -10.22 14.81 -2.12
N GLU A 499 -11.21 15.58 -2.56
CA GLU A 499 -11.48 15.76 -4.00
C GLU A 499 -10.33 16.53 -4.66
N PHE A 500 -9.79 17.56 -4.00
CA PHE A 500 -8.60 18.26 -4.49
C PHE A 500 -7.38 17.34 -4.58
N ALA A 501 -7.15 16.51 -3.56
CA ALA A 501 -6.06 15.55 -3.56
C ALA A 501 -6.20 14.53 -4.70
N ASN A 502 -7.41 14.02 -4.96
CA ASN A 502 -7.67 13.08 -6.05
C ASN A 502 -7.43 13.73 -7.43
N VAL A 503 -7.88 14.97 -7.63
CA VAL A 503 -7.64 15.71 -8.87
C VAL A 503 -6.14 15.98 -9.05
N GLY A 504 -5.46 16.42 -7.99
CA GLY A 504 -4.01 16.60 -7.99
C GLY A 504 -3.26 15.32 -8.34
N GLN A 505 -3.67 14.18 -7.75
CA GLN A 505 -3.06 12.88 -8.01
C GLN A 505 -3.18 12.48 -9.48
N MET A 506 -4.39 12.58 -10.04
CA MET A 506 -4.62 12.31 -11.45
C MET A 506 -3.76 13.20 -12.36
N MET A 507 -3.59 14.49 -12.01
CA MET A 507 -2.80 15.40 -12.83
C MET A 507 -1.30 15.08 -12.79
N VAL A 508 -0.76 14.79 -11.61
CA VAL A 508 0.65 14.42 -11.43
C VAL A 508 1.00 13.13 -12.19
N GLN A 509 0.08 12.17 -12.31
CA GLN A 509 0.29 10.97 -13.15
C GLN A 509 0.43 11.26 -14.65
N ASN A 510 0.05 12.45 -15.10
CA ASN A 510 0.00 12.84 -16.51
C ASN A 510 1.07 13.87 -16.91
N THR A 511 1.99 14.22 -16.01
CA THR A 511 3.07 15.18 -16.27
C THR A 511 4.27 14.99 -15.35
N ASP A 512 5.46 15.32 -15.86
CA ASP A 512 6.69 15.44 -15.05
C ASP A 512 6.94 16.90 -14.60
N ILE A 513 6.00 17.82 -14.88
CA ILE A 513 6.12 19.23 -14.51
C ILE A 513 5.57 19.41 -13.08
N PRO A 514 6.30 20.08 -12.16
CA PRO A 514 5.85 20.27 -10.79
C PRO A 514 4.51 21.04 -10.74
N ILE A 515 3.60 20.60 -9.88
CA ILE A 515 2.28 21.21 -9.72
C ILE A 515 2.16 21.87 -8.34
N ILE A 516 1.79 23.15 -8.30
CA ILE A 516 1.43 23.87 -7.07
C ILE A 516 -0.09 23.92 -6.97
N ALA A 517 -0.66 23.51 -5.84
CA ALA A 517 -2.09 23.45 -5.64
C ALA A 517 -2.68 24.60 -4.82
N ASP A 518 -3.94 24.94 -5.11
CA ASP A 518 -4.80 25.72 -4.24
C ASP A 518 -5.32 24.85 -3.10
N ALA A 519 -4.93 25.15 -1.86
CA ALA A 519 -5.38 24.44 -0.67
C ALA A 519 -6.47 25.22 0.10
N ASP A 520 -7.10 26.22 -0.53
CA ASP A 520 -8.08 27.10 0.09
C ASP A 520 -7.54 27.62 1.45
N THR A 521 -8.34 27.48 2.52
CA THR A 521 -7.97 27.84 3.88
C THR A 521 -7.33 26.68 4.66
N GLY A 522 -6.99 25.57 3.99
CA GLY A 522 -6.60 24.29 4.62
C GLY A 522 -7.78 23.48 5.20
N PHE A 523 -9.00 23.74 4.69
CA PHE A 523 -10.22 22.94 4.90
C PHE A 523 -10.66 22.68 6.36
N GLY A 524 -10.21 23.50 7.31
CA GLY A 524 -10.65 23.41 8.71
C GLY A 524 -9.64 24.01 9.69
N GLY A 525 -9.49 23.34 10.84
CA GLY A 525 -8.52 23.71 11.88
C GLY A 525 -7.14 23.09 11.66
N PRO A 526 -6.21 23.23 12.63
CA PRO A 526 -4.83 22.72 12.54
C PRO A 526 -4.69 21.27 12.07
N LEU A 527 -5.55 20.37 12.55
CA LEU A 527 -5.51 18.95 12.16
C LEU A 527 -5.98 18.72 10.71
N ASN A 528 -6.91 19.54 10.21
CA ASN A 528 -7.32 19.51 8.80
C ASN A 528 -6.20 20.02 7.89
N VAL A 529 -5.51 21.08 8.30
CA VAL A 529 -4.33 21.59 7.59
C VAL A 529 -3.25 20.51 7.52
N ARG A 530 -2.93 19.86 8.65
CA ARG A 530 -1.99 18.72 8.67
C ARG A 530 -2.40 17.62 7.69
N ARG A 531 -3.68 17.23 7.72
CA ARG A 531 -4.22 16.21 6.81
C ARG A 531 -4.12 16.64 5.34
N THR A 532 -4.35 17.92 5.05
CA THR A 532 -4.24 18.49 3.70
C THR A 532 -2.82 18.38 3.17
N ILE A 533 -1.81 18.78 3.95
CA ILE A 533 -0.40 18.66 3.54
C ILE A 533 -0.04 17.20 3.27
N GLN A 534 -0.40 16.28 4.17
CA GLN A 534 -0.14 14.86 3.98
C GLN A 534 -0.79 14.30 2.71
N LEU A 535 -2.04 14.69 2.43
CA LEU A 535 -2.76 14.28 1.22
C LEU A 535 -2.10 14.85 -0.04
N TYR A 536 -1.65 16.10 -0.01
CA TYR A 536 -1.08 16.75 -1.18
C TYR A 536 0.33 16.24 -1.48
N GLU A 537 1.16 16.04 -0.44
CA GLU A 537 2.44 15.34 -0.58
C GLU A 537 2.21 13.92 -1.11
N HIS A 538 1.27 13.15 -0.54
CA HIS A 538 0.99 11.80 -1.04
C HIS A 538 0.45 11.80 -2.48
N ALA A 539 -0.26 12.85 -2.88
CA ALA A 539 -0.70 13.06 -4.26
C ALA A 539 0.43 13.53 -5.20
N GLY A 540 1.67 13.68 -4.73
CA GLY A 540 2.82 14.04 -5.55
C GLY A 540 2.86 15.51 -5.99
N LEU A 541 2.07 16.38 -5.34
CA LEU A 541 2.12 17.82 -5.58
C LEU A 541 3.45 18.40 -5.07
N ALA A 542 3.95 19.43 -5.75
CA ALA A 542 5.24 20.06 -5.41
C ALA A 542 5.12 21.19 -4.38
N GLY A 543 3.89 21.63 -4.10
CA GLY A 543 3.61 22.67 -3.13
C GLY A 543 2.14 23.06 -3.12
N CYS A 544 1.78 23.94 -2.21
CA CYS A 544 0.45 24.54 -2.16
C CYS A 544 0.45 25.94 -1.56
N HIS A 545 -0.59 26.71 -1.85
CA HIS A 545 -0.88 27.95 -1.10
C HIS A 545 -2.07 27.78 -0.16
N ILE A 546 -1.96 28.37 1.03
CA ILE A 546 -3.00 28.39 2.07
C ILE A 546 -3.31 29.84 2.42
N GLU A 547 -4.59 30.18 2.46
CA GLU A 547 -5.06 31.56 2.63
C GLU A 547 -5.67 31.89 4.01
N ASP A 548 -5.72 33.19 4.31
CA ASP A 548 -6.26 33.75 5.56
C ASP A 548 -7.76 34.07 5.51
N GLN A 549 -8.48 33.64 4.48
CA GLN A 549 -9.93 33.85 4.42
C GLN A 549 -10.68 33.13 5.55
N VAL A 550 -11.84 33.67 5.92
CA VAL A 550 -12.83 32.98 6.74
C VAL A 550 -13.39 31.79 5.95
N PHE A 551 -13.54 30.63 6.59
CA PHE A 551 -14.15 29.45 5.96
C PHE A 551 -15.69 29.49 6.07
N PRO A 552 -16.46 29.17 5.02
CA PRO A 552 -16.01 28.82 3.66
C PRO A 552 -15.47 30.06 2.91
N LYS A 553 -14.41 29.86 2.11
CA LYS A 553 -13.79 30.95 1.34
C LYS A 553 -14.55 31.27 0.07
N ARG A 554 -14.19 32.39 -0.55
CA ARG A 554 -14.66 32.77 -1.89
C ARG A 554 -13.46 32.96 -2.81
N CYS A 555 -13.67 32.74 -4.11
CA CYS A 555 -12.66 33.08 -5.12
C CYS A 555 -12.14 34.52 -4.93
N GLY A 556 -10.83 34.72 -5.09
CA GLY A 556 -10.15 36.00 -4.90
C GLY A 556 -10.69 37.16 -5.77
N GLN A 557 -11.42 36.88 -6.85
CA GLN A 557 -12.04 37.91 -7.69
C GLN A 557 -13.47 38.29 -7.27
N LEU A 558 -14.05 37.60 -6.28
CA LEU A 558 -15.41 37.86 -5.79
C LEU A 558 -15.41 38.85 -4.63
N LYS A 559 -16.51 39.59 -4.49
CA LYS A 559 -16.73 40.56 -3.40
C LYS A 559 -17.18 39.89 -2.11
N GLY A 560 -17.03 40.63 -1.01
CA GLY A 560 -17.52 40.23 0.32
C GLY A 560 -16.69 39.10 0.93
N LYS A 561 -15.37 39.17 0.75
CA LYS A 561 -14.39 38.33 1.43
C LYS A 561 -14.01 38.98 2.74
N ASP A 562 -13.71 38.16 3.74
CA ASP A 562 -13.07 38.64 4.96
C ASP A 562 -11.98 37.67 5.38
N VAL A 563 -11.06 38.17 6.20
CA VAL A 563 -9.92 37.39 6.69
C VAL A 563 -10.03 37.14 8.18
N VAL A 564 -9.47 36.01 8.62
CA VAL A 564 -9.39 35.67 10.04
C VAL A 564 -8.39 36.58 10.76
N ASP A 565 -8.44 36.56 12.09
CA ASP A 565 -7.41 37.17 12.93
C ASP A 565 -6.03 36.61 12.59
N LEU A 566 -5.00 37.47 12.73
CA LEU A 566 -3.62 37.09 12.39
C LEU A 566 -3.21 35.78 13.09
N GLN A 567 -3.57 35.59 14.36
CA GLN A 567 -3.20 34.39 15.10
C GLN A 567 -3.74 33.10 14.42
N VAL A 568 -5.01 33.10 14.02
CA VAL A 568 -5.62 31.94 13.33
C VAL A 568 -4.93 31.67 12.00
N TYR A 569 -4.56 32.72 11.27
CA TYR A 569 -3.80 32.58 10.04
C TYR A 569 -2.42 31.95 10.28
N LEU A 570 -1.68 32.44 11.29
CA LEU A 570 -0.37 31.90 11.64
C LEU A 570 -0.46 30.46 12.15
N GLU A 571 -1.52 30.09 12.88
CA GLU A 571 -1.79 28.72 13.29
C GLU A 571 -1.94 27.79 12.08
N ARG A 572 -2.63 28.22 11.01
CA ARG A 572 -2.73 27.44 9.77
C ARG A 572 -1.37 27.27 9.11
N ILE A 573 -0.61 28.36 8.93
CA ILE A 573 0.72 28.30 8.30
C ILE A 573 1.66 27.42 9.11
N ARG A 574 1.71 27.59 10.43
CA ARG A 574 2.56 26.76 11.29
C ARG A 574 2.14 25.29 11.27
N SER A 575 0.84 25.01 11.21
CA SER A 575 0.34 23.64 11.09
C SER A 575 0.78 22.98 9.78
N ALA A 576 0.79 23.74 8.67
CA ALA A 576 1.27 23.24 7.39
C ALA A 576 2.78 22.94 7.44
N VAL A 577 3.57 23.87 7.99
CA VAL A 577 5.04 23.73 8.12
C VAL A 577 5.41 22.53 9.00
N GLU A 578 4.70 22.32 10.10
CA GLU A 578 4.92 21.18 11.01
C GLU A 578 4.45 19.85 10.43
N ALA A 579 3.49 19.87 9.50
CA ALA A 579 2.97 18.67 8.85
C ALA A 579 3.81 18.19 7.66
N ARG A 580 4.60 19.08 7.07
CA ARG A 580 5.47 18.82 5.92
C ARG A 580 6.48 17.73 6.24
N THR A 581 6.56 16.72 5.36
CA THR A 581 7.54 15.63 5.49
C THR A 581 8.63 15.72 4.43
N ASP A 582 8.32 16.25 3.24
CA ASP A 582 9.29 16.56 2.21
C ASP A 582 9.82 17.99 2.42
N PRO A 583 11.11 18.19 2.78
CA PRO A 583 11.67 19.52 2.99
C PRO A 583 11.64 20.40 1.74
N ASP A 584 11.49 19.82 0.55
CA ASP A 584 11.42 20.55 -0.72
C ASP A 584 9.98 20.95 -1.09
N PHE A 585 8.95 20.42 -0.41
CA PHE A 585 7.54 20.80 -0.64
C PHE A 585 7.30 22.27 -0.25
N VAL A 586 6.84 23.07 -1.21
CA VAL A 586 6.73 24.53 -1.05
C VAL A 586 5.39 24.92 -0.41
N ILE A 587 5.46 25.56 0.76
CA ILE A 587 4.31 26.15 1.45
C ILE A 587 4.25 27.65 1.16
N ILE A 588 3.20 28.06 0.48
CA ILE A 588 2.99 29.45 0.07
C ILE A 588 1.92 30.08 0.97
N ALA A 589 2.30 31.12 1.70
CA ALA A 589 1.38 31.90 2.52
C ALA A 589 0.61 32.90 1.64
N ARG A 590 -0.70 32.69 1.49
CA ARG A 590 -1.58 33.63 0.77
C ARG A 590 -2.33 34.54 1.73
N THR A 591 -2.46 35.83 1.40
CA THR A 591 -3.36 36.76 2.11
C THR A 591 -4.32 37.46 1.17
N ASP A 592 -5.58 37.55 1.59
CA ASP A 592 -6.66 38.27 0.93
C ASP A 592 -7.00 39.61 1.63
N ALA A 593 -6.18 40.03 2.61
CA ALA A 593 -6.40 41.24 3.41
C ALA A 593 -6.54 42.52 2.57
N ARG A 594 -5.91 42.59 1.39
CA ARG A 594 -5.97 43.76 0.49
C ARG A 594 -7.39 44.08 0.01
N GLN A 595 -8.30 43.10 0.01
CA GLN A 595 -9.70 43.24 -0.39
C GLN A 595 -10.69 42.80 0.70
N ALA A 596 -10.22 42.52 1.92
CA ALA A 596 -11.09 42.09 2.99
C ALA A 596 -12.04 43.21 3.43
N THR A 597 -13.29 42.87 3.74
CA THR A 597 -14.29 43.85 4.22
C THR A 597 -13.86 44.53 5.51
N ALA A 598 -13.17 43.82 6.41
CA ALA A 598 -12.60 44.40 7.63
C ALA A 598 -11.62 45.57 7.37
N PHE A 599 -11.03 45.65 6.17
CA PHE A 599 -10.08 46.69 5.78
C PHE A 599 -10.59 47.58 4.64
N GLY A 600 -11.92 47.71 4.48
CA GLY A 600 -12.54 48.63 3.52
C GLY A 600 -12.92 48.01 2.17
N GLY A 601 -12.69 46.70 1.96
CA GLY A 601 -13.17 45.98 0.78
C GLY A 601 -12.71 46.60 -0.55
N ASP A 602 -13.67 46.90 -1.43
CA ASP A 602 -13.39 47.54 -2.73
C ASP A 602 -12.78 48.95 -2.58
N GLU A 603 -13.09 49.65 -1.49
CA GLU A 603 -12.59 51.01 -1.21
C GLU A 603 -11.31 51.01 -0.36
N ALA A 604 -10.78 49.83 -0.02
CA ALA A 604 -9.60 49.66 0.83
C ALA A 604 -8.40 50.49 0.35
N GLY A 605 -7.91 51.35 1.24
CA GLY A 605 -6.78 52.24 0.99
C GLY A 605 -5.43 51.56 1.19
N ARG A 606 -4.44 52.36 1.57
CA ARG A 606 -3.05 51.92 1.77
C ARG A 606 -2.89 51.05 3.02
N GLU A 607 -3.71 51.30 4.04
CA GLU A 607 -3.75 50.55 5.29
C GLU A 607 -4.00 49.06 5.10
N ALA A 608 -4.88 48.68 4.16
CA ALA A 608 -5.14 47.27 3.84
C ALA A 608 -3.94 46.60 3.15
N PHE A 609 -3.22 47.33 2.31
CA PHE A 609 -1.98 46.85 1.71
C PHE A 609 -0.90 46.64 2.77
N GLU A 610 -0.70 47.61 3.67
CA GLU A 610 0.26 47.51 4.77
C GLU A 610 -0.08 46.35 5.73
N GLU A 611 -1.37 46.12 5.99
CA GLU A 611 -1.84 44.97 6.77
C GLU A 611 -1.54 43.64 6.07
N GLY A 612 -1.77 43.55 4.76
CA GLY A 612 -1.39 42.38 3.98
C GLY A 612 0.12 42.11 4.00
N VAL A 613 0.95 43.15 3.90
CA VAL A 613 2.42 43.03 4.04
C VAL A 613 2.77 42.53 5.45
N ARG A 614 2.14 43.07 6.49
CA ARG A 614 2.35 42.65 7.89
C ARG A 614 2.02 41.17 8.10
N ARG A 615 0.88 40.72 7.56
CA ARG A 615 0.45 39.32 7.62
C ARG A 615 1.42 38.37 6.93
N LEU A 616 1.89 38.73 5.74
CA LEU A 616 2.86 37.92 4.99
C LEU A 616 4.22 37.85 5.68
N LYS A 617 4.73 38.96 6.22
CA LYS A 617 5.97 38.94 7.03
C LYS A 617 5.85 37.97 8.20
N ALA A 618 4.75 38.03 8.95
CA ALA A 618 4.51 37.13 10.07
C ALA A 618 4.35 35.66 9.63
N ALA A 619 3.74 35.40 8.48
CA ALA A 619 3.60 34.04 7.95
C ALA A 619 4.95 33.46 7.48
N LEU A 620 5.81 34.27 6.86
CA LEU A 620 7.19 33.89 6.53
C LEU A 620 7.99 33.60 7.80
N GLU A 621 7.87 34.43 8.85
CA GLU A 621 8.47 34.17 10.17
C GLU A 621 7.95 32.88 10.81
N ALA A 622 6.70 32.48 10.56
CA ALA A 622 6.12 31.22 11.02
C ALA A 622 6.64 29.99 10.24
N GLY A 623 7.33 30.20 9.11
CA GLY A 623 8.04 29.17 8.34
C GLY A 623 7.52 28.94 6.92
N ALA A 624 6.63 29.78 6.39
CA ALA A 624 6.25 29.69 4.97
C ALA A 624 7.45 30.00 4.05
N ASP A 625 7.56 29.30 2.92
CA ASP A 625 8.71 29.44 2.01
C ASP A 625 8.52 30.58 1.01
N MET A 626 7.27 30.92 0.70
CA MET A 626 6.89 31.94 -0.29
C MET A 626 5.66 32.72 0.15
N ALA A 627 5.55 33.97 -0.30
CA ALA A 627 4.42 34.83 -0.01
C ALA A 627 3.56 35.11 -1.25
N PHE A 628 2.25 35.27 -1.07
CA PHE A 628 1.29 35.61 -2.12
C PHE A 628 0.25 36.60 -1.58
N MET A 629 0.31 37.86 -2.03
CA MET A 629 -0.77 38.81 -1.79
C MET A 629 -1.78 38.75 -2.93
N GLU A 630 -3.05 38.51 -2.61
CA GLU A 630 -4.12 38.61 -3.60
C GLU A 630 -4.43 40.07 -3.92
N SER A 631 -4.56 40.37 -5.21
CA SER A 631 -5.03 41.64 -5.75
C SER A 631 -4.33 42.94 -5.28
N PRO A 632 -2.97 43.04 -5.35
CA PRO A 632 -2.32 44.36 -5.33
C PRO A 632 -2.86 45.24 -6.48
N ARG A 633 -3.14 46.52 -6.20
CA ARG A 633 -3.91 47.38 -7.12
C ARG A 633 -3.05 48.19 -8.08
N THR A 634 -1.80 48.44 -7.72
CA THR A 634 -0.90 49.32 -8.49
C THR A 634 0.46 48.68 -8.68
N GLN A 635 1.17 49.13 -9.71
CA GLN A 635 2.56 48.73 -9.94
C GLN A 635 3.47 49.09 -8.75
N ASP A 636 3.21 50.22 -8.10
CA ASP A 636 3.95 50.66 -6.91
C ASP A 636 3.71 49.74 -5.71
N GLU A 637 2.47 49.26 -5.51
CA GLU A 637 2.15 48.24 -4.52
C GLU A 637 2.93 46.94 -4.82
N CYS A 638 2.97 46.49 -6.08
CA CYS A 638 3.74 45.31 -6.47
C CYS A 638 5.25 45.44 -6.19
N VAL A 639 5.86 46.56 -6.58
CA VAL A 639 7.29 46.82 -6.33
C VAL A 639 7.57 46.90 -4.82
N THR A 640 6.69 47.58 -4.08
CA THR A 640 6.80 47.68 -2.62
C THR A 640 6.68 46.32 -1.96
N LEU A 641 5.73 45.49 -2.39
CA LEU A 641 5.51 44.15 -1.85
C LEU A 641 6.77 43.27 -1.99
N VAL A 642 7.33 43.20 -3.20
CA VAL A 642 8.55 42.43 -3.46
C VAL A 642 9.72 42.96 -2.62
N ARG A 643 9.88 44.28 -2.52
CA ARG A 643 10.93 44.90 -1.71
C ARG A 643 10.79 44.60 -0.22
N GLU A 644 9.58 44.69 0.31
CA GLU A 644 9.32 44.51 1.75
C GLU A 644 9.42 43.06 2.21
N LEU A 645 9.19 42.09 1.32
CA LEU A 645 9.24 40.67 1.64
C LEU A 645 10.59 40.01 1.34
N ALA A 646 11.49 40.74 0.68
CA ALA A 646 12.85 40.27 0.42
C ALA A 646 13.56 39.83 1.72
N PRO A 647 14.36 38.75 1.67
CA PRO A 647 14.78 37.99 0.48
C PRO A 647 13.80 36.89 0.03
N HIS A 648 12.63 36.77 0.65
CA HIS A 648 11.71 35.66 0.36
C HIS A 648 11.06 35.80 -1.02
N PRO A 649 10.84 34.68 -1.73
CA PRO A 649 10.17 34.71 -3.03
C PRO A 649 8.71 35.16 -2.88
N VAL A 650 8.22 35.87 -3.90
CA VAL A 650 6.84 36.37 -3.95
C VAL A 650 6.15 35.89 -5.22
N LEU A 651 4.95 35.33 -5.03
CA LEU A 651 4.04 34.90 -6.08
C LEU A 651 3.02 35.99 -6.39
N VAL A 652 2.66 36.14 -7.67
CA VAL A 652 1.57 37.02 -8.10
C VAL A 652 0.55 36.30 -8.97
N ASN A 653 -0.72 36.68 -8.82
CA ASN A 653 -1.80 36.25 -9.70
C ASN A 653 -1.84 37.17 -10.93
N VAL A 654 -1.42 36.63 -12.09
CA VAL A 654 -1.20 37.34 -13.36
C VAL A 654 -0.08 38.38 -13.25
N LEU A 655 0.97 38.25 -14.06
CA LEU A 655 2.12 39.16 -13.99
C LEU A 655 1.75 40.52 -14.60
N PRO A 656 1.74 41.63 -13.84
CA PRO A 656 1.46 42.94 -14.40
C PRO A 656 2.62 43.42 -15.29
N HIS A 657 3.87 43.25 -14.85
CA HIS A 657 5.14 43.44 -15.56
C HIS A 657 6.27 42.68 -14.81
N ARG A 658 7.49 42.51 -15.36
CA ARG A 658 8.63 41.86 -14.66
C ARG A 658 9.14 42.72 -13.50
N LEU A 659 8.46 42.69 -12.36
CA LEU A 659 8.67 43.56 -11.18
C LEU A 659 9.41 42.86 -10.02
N GLY A 660 10.19 41.82 -10.30
CA GLY A 660 10.96 41.09 -9.28
C GLY A 660 10.21 39.96 -8.57
N PHE A 661 8.99 39.61 -9.00
CA PHE A 661 8.31 38.39 -8.55
C PHE A 661 9.07 37.12 -8.96
N SER A 662 9.06 36.10 -8.11
CA SER A 662 9.71 34.81 -8.36
C SER A 662 8.80 33.84 -9.11
N ALA A 663 7.47 33.99 -9.00
CA ALA A 663 6.51 33.22 -9.77
C ALA A 663 5.26 34.03 -10.09
N ALA A 664 4.61 33.66 -11.19
CA ALA A 664 3.30 34.17 -11.57
C ALA A 664 2.39 33.01 -12.00
N ILE A 665 1.16 33.00 -11.48
CA ILE A 665 0.13 32.05 -11.90
C ILE A 665 -0.87 32.72 -12.84
N TYR A 666 -1.43 31.96 -13.78
CA TYR A 666 -2.50 32.42 -14.66
C TYR A 666 -3.69 31.46 -14.58
N PRO A 667 -4.49 31.52 -13.50
CA PRO A 667 -5.46 30.50 -13.14
C PRO A 667 -6.50 30.22 -14.21
N CYS A 668 -6.99 31.28 -14.88
CA CYS A 668 -8.10 31.18 -15.82
C CYS A 668 -7.71 30.76 -17.24
N THR A 669 -6.42 30.53 -17.51
CA THR A 669 -5.89 30.32 -18.87
C THR A 669 -6.50 29.10 -19.55
N GLY A 670 -6.76 28.03 -18.80
CA GLY A 670 -7.33 26.80 -19.37
C GLY A 670 -8.86 26.81 -19.43
N PHE A 671 -9.53 26.97 -18.29
CA PHE A 671 -10.94 26.62 -18.17
C PHE A 671 -11.91 27.63 -18.81
N ILE A 672 -11.59 28.93 -18.80
CA ILE A 672 -12.48 29.92 -19.46
C ILE A 672 -12.49 29.70 -20.97
N PRO A 673 -11.34 29.63 -21.67
CA PRO A 673 -11.33 29.33 -23.11
C PRO A 673 -11.97 27.98 -23.43
N ALA A 674 -11.73 26.93 -22.63
CA ALA A 674 -12.34 25.62 -22.83
C ALA A 674 -13.88 25.69 -22.78
N MET A 675 -14.45 26.35 -21.77
CA MET A 675 -15.89 26.57 -21.67
C MET A 675 -16.45 27.34 -22.88
N LEU A 676 -15.74 28.37 -23.34
CA LEU A 676 -16.14 29.14 -24.52
C LEU A 676 -16.12 28.30 -25.80
N ALA A 677 -15.10 27.45 -25.98
CA ALA A 677 -14.96 26.54 -27.11
C ALA A 677 -16.06 25.47 -27.11
N MET A 678 -16.29 24.78 -25.99
CA MET A 678 -17.37 23.80 -25.84
C MET A 678 -18.74 24.42 -26.19
N ARG A 679 -19.01 25.64 -25.70
CA ARG A 679 -20.26 26.35 -26.00
C ARG A 679 -20.41 26.66 -27.50
N ARG A 680 -19.31 26.98 -28.20
CA ARG A 680 -19.33 27.21 -29.66
C ARG A 680 -19.66 25.91 -30.39
N SER A 681 -19.00 24.79 -30.03
CA SER A 681 -19.25 23.48 -30.66
C SER A 681 -20.67 22.99 -30.44
N TYR A 682 -21.20 23.06 -29.20
CA TYR A 682 -22.58 22.64 -28.92
C TYR A 682 -23.62 23.50 -29.61
N ARG A 683 -23.37 24.82 -29.73
CA ARG A 683 -24.26 25.70 -30.50
C ARG A 683 -24.24 25.32 -31.97
N GLY A 684 -23.05 25.10 -32.53
CA GLY A 684 -22.87 24.60 -33.88
C GLY A 684 -23.66 23.34 -34.18
N LEU A 685 -23.49 22.31 -33.34
CA LEU A 685 -24.22 21.06 -33.47
C LEU A 685 -25.74 21.28 -33.43
N LYS A 686 -26.22 22.13 -32.53
CA LYS A 686 -27.65 22.43 -32.39
C LYS A 686 -28.23 23.20 -33.57
N GLU A 687 -27.49 24.16 -34.12
CA GLU A 687 -27.97 25.07 -35.18
C GLU A 687 -27.79 24.48 -36.58
N GLU A 688 -26.74 23.69 -36.81
CA GLU A 688 -26.32 23.24 -38.14
C GLU A 688 -26.37 21.70 -38.30
N GLY A 689 -26.60 20.95 -37.22
CA GLY A 689 -26.62 19.49 -37.24
C GLY A 689 -25.23 18.84 -37.30
N SER A 690 -24.16 19.62 -37.20
CA SER A 690 -22.76 19.15 -37.17
C SER A 690 -21.86 20.11 -36.39
N ASP A 691 -20.83 19.59 -35.75
CA ASP A 691 -19.80 20.32 -34.99
C ASP A 691 -18.42 20.31 -35.66
N LEU A 692 -18.23 19.57 -36.77
CA LEU A 692 -16.92 19.31 -37.40
C LEU A 692 -16.10 20.59 -37.66
N LYS A 693 -16.76 21.66 -38.11
CA LYS A 693 -16.08 22.94 -38.39
C LYS A 693 -15.49 23.61 -37.15
N TYR A 694 -15.98 23.29 -35.95
CA TYR A 694 -15.49 23.81 -34.67
C TYR A 694 -14.37 22.95 -34.08
N CYS A 695 -14.11 21.77 -34.66
CA CYS A 695 -12.96 20.94 -34.30
C CYS A 695 -11.68 21.36 -35.03
N GLU A 696 -11.73 22.37 -35.91
CA GLU A 696 -10.56 22.86 -36.67
C GLU A 696 -9.80 21.72 -37.37
N ASP A 697 -10.54 20.81 -38.01
CA ASP A 697 -10.04 19.61 -38.69
C ASP A 697 -9.31 18.60 -37.78
N ASN A 698 -9.36 18.78 -36.45
CA ASN A 698 -8.83 17.79 -35.52
C ASN A 698 -9.72 16.55 -35.48
N THR A 699 -9.07 15.40 -35.64
CA THR A 699 -9.65 14.07 -35.54
C THR A 699 -9.50 13.52 -34.12
N ILE A 700 -10.24 12.44 -33.83
CA ILE A 700 -10.08 11.70 -32.57
C ILE A 700 -8.65 11.18 -32.38
N VAL A 701 -7.94 10.86 -33.47
CA VAL A 701 -6.54 10.39 -33.41
C VAL A 701 -5.62 11.52 -32.97
N GLN A 702 -5.79 12.74 -33.50
CA GLN A 702 -5.01 13.90 -33.06
C GLN A 702 -5.30 14.28 -31.61
N PHE A 703 -6.55 14.13 -31.18
CA PHE A 703 -6.90 14.27 -29.76
C PHE A 703 -6.16 13.25 -28.90
N PHE A 704 -6.20 11.96 -29.26
CA PHE A 704 -5.49 10.92 -28.51
C PHE A 704 -3.97 11.09 -28.54
N GLN A 705 -3.38 11.62 -29.62
CA GLN A 705 -1.96 11.96 -29.66
C GLN A 705 -1.58 12.94 -28.54
N GLN A 706 -2.43 13.91 -28.21
CA GLN A 706 -2.21 14.81 -27.07
C GLN A 706 -2.34 14.10 -25.71
N LEU A 707 -3.10 13.01 -25.65
CA LEU A 707 -3.34 12.23 -24.44
C LEU A 707 -2.38 11.05 -24.26
N GLY A 708 -1.36 10.93 -25.10
CA GLY A 708 -0.32 9.91 -24.97
C GLY A 708 -0.54 8.64 -25.78
N LEU A 709 -1.27 8.72 -26.92
CA LEU A 709 -1.51 7.57 -27.80
C LEU A 709 -0.21 6.91 -28.27
N LYS A 710 0.81 7.71 -28.55
CA LYS A 710 2.10 7.22 -29.04
C LYS A 710 2.76 6.34 -27.98
N GLU A 711 2.81 6.82 -26.74
CA GLU A 711 3.37 6.11 -25.59
C GLU A 711 2.61 4.82 -25.33
N ALA A 712 1.28 4.86 -25.40
CA ALA A 712 0.43 3.68 -25.24
C ALA A 712 0.68 2.63 -26.35
N TRP A 713 0.81 3.08 -27.61
CA TRP A 713 1.13 2.18 -28.72
C TRP A 713 2.54 1.64 -28.65
N GLU A 714 3.53 2.44 -28.28
CA GLU A 714 4.91 1.96 -28.10
C GLU A 714 4.94 0.83 -27.08
N PHE A 715 4.27 1.01 -25.93
CA PHE A 715 4.10 -0.04 -24.93
C PHE A 715 3.41 -1.30 -25.50
N ASP A 716 2.28 -1.13 -26.19
CA ASP A 716 1.53 -2.26 -26.75
C ASP A 716 2.34 -3.04 -27.82
N HIS A 717 3.06 -2.32 -28.69
CA HIS A 717 3.95 -2.94 -29.68
C HIS A 717 5.12 -3.67 -29.01
N GLU A 718 5.68 -3.14 -27.91
CA GLU A 718 6.72 -3.84 -27.15
C GLU A 718 6.21 -5.16 -26.57
N VAL A 719 4.96 -5.18 -26.08
CA VAL A 719 4.29 -6.39 -25.57
C VAL A 719 3.98 -7.37 -26.72
N GLU A 720 3.45 -6.88 -27.85
CA GLU A 720 3.13 -7.73 -29.00
C GLU A 720 4.40 -8.37 -29.60
N ASN A 721 5.47 -7.58 -29.77
CA ASN A 721 6.76 -8.06 -30.24
C ASN A 721 7.31 -9.17 -29.32
N PHE A 722 7.11 -9.02 -28.00
CA PHE A 722 7.46 -10.07 -27.05
C PHE A 722 6.65 -11.36 -27.29
N SER A 723 5.33 -11.29 -27.47
CA SER A 723 4.49 -12.46 -27.75
C SER A 723 4.81 -13.14 -29.09
N GLN A 724 5.08 -12.37 -30.15
CA GLN A 724 5.44 -12.91 -31.46
C GLN A 724 6.80 -13.63 -31.44
N ASN A 725 7.76 -13.13 -30.66
CA ASN A 725 9.06 -13.77 -30.51
C ASN A 725 8.95 -15.15 -29.81
N ILE A 726 8.13 -15.25 -28.75
CA ILE A 726 7.84 -16.55 -28.10
C ILE A 726 7.20 -17.54 -29.08
N SER A 727 6.28 -17.07 -29.94
CA SER A 727 5.56 -17.92 -30.88
C SER A 727 6.47 -18.46 -32.01
N LYS A 728 7.39 -17.62 -32.50
CA LYS A 728 8.41 -18.01 -33.49
C LYS A 728 9.42 -19.02 -32.93
N GLU A 729 9.83 -18.86 -31.67
CA GLU A 729 10.73 -19.81 -31.00
C GLU A 729 10.07 -21.19 -30.81
N ARG A 730 8.79 -21.22 -30.39
CA ARG A 730 8.02 -22.48 -30.31
C ARG A 730 7.85 -23.17 -31.65
N SER A 731 7.63 -22.41 -32.73
CA SER A 731 7.47 -22.99 -34.08
C SER A 731 8.77 -23.63 -34.59
N LYS A 732 9.92 -23.01 -34.30
CA LYS A 732 11.24 -23.59 -34.63
C LYS A 732 11.57 -24.86 -33.85
N GLN A 733 11.10 -24.98 -32.61
CA GLN A 733 11.26 -26.21 -31.81
C GLN A 733 10.39 -27.38 -32.26
N VAL A 734 9.31 -27.12 -33.01
CA VAL A 734 8.42 -28.17 -33.56
C VAL A 734 8.91 -28.67 -34.92
N GLU A 735 9.69 -27.85 -35.65
CA GLU A 735 10.30 -28.23 -36.93
C GLU A 735 11.68 -28.90 -36.80
N SER A 736 12.34 -28.80 -35.64
CA SER A 736 13.60 -29.49 -35.30
C SER A 736 13.35 -30.81 -34.59
#